data_AF-A0A914YTN0-F1
#
_entry.id   AF-A0A914YTN0-F1
#
_cell.length_a   1.000
_cell.length_b   1.000
_cell.length_c   1.000
_cell.angle_alpha   90.00
_cell.angle_beta   90.00
_cell.angle_gamma   90.00
#
_symmetry.space_group_name_H-M   'P 1'
#
loop_
_entity.id
_entity.type
_entity.pdbx_description
1 polymer ?
#
loop_
_entity_poly.entity_id
_entity_poly.type
_entity_poly.pdbx_seq_one_letter_code
_entity_poly.pdbx_strand_id
1 'polypeptide(L)'
;MRLCHQEKLLKLVIDHQGKLLNLSVVNFRRWYCAPIRGKPYNQLSVSAVKEVFKGINVKVESGAGALSQFSDNDYNQAGAKVVDKSNALNSDVILKVRPPLKDEIPTFKSGSTLISFVYPAQNKELVELLAKQNISLFAMDCVPRISRAQVFDALSSMANISGYKAVIEAANHFGRFFTGQITAAGKIPPAKVLVIGGGVAGLSAIGTAKNMGAIVRGFDTRAAVKEQIESLGGEFLEVKIKESGEGGGGYAKEMSPEFIAAEMELFAKQCKEVDIIITTALIPGKKAPILITKEMIASMKPGSVVVDLAAEAGGNIETIKPGEIYTNSNGVVHIGYTDLPSRLPTQSSTLYANNITKYLLSMGQKDHFFVNLEDEVIRGSIVLDNGKLLWPPPPPKVTPPPTPKPVEEIKAVTVVEDTPFNKTFKSAATITAGVTGVTALGLASPNQSFSQMMTTFGLSGIVGYHTVWEVKPALHSPLMSVTNAISGLTAAGGLCVMGGGLTPSNTPQTLALAATFISSINIGGGFLITKRMLDMFKRPSDPPEYHFLYALPGGALLGIYSYGAMNGFPEINHLTFLASSLCCVGALAGLSSQKTARLGNALGMIGVSGGIASTLGLINPDPQTLIQMGAAVGSGALIGTAIASRIKVTDLPQL
;
A
#
# COMPACT_ATOMS: atom_id res chain seq x y z
N MET A 1 -9.31 -19.53 -0.64
CA MET A 1 -9.10 -18.71 0.58
C MET A 1 -10.38 -18.40 1.37
N ARG A 2 -11.54 -18.05 0.78
CA ARG A 2 -12.78 -17.76 1.56
C ARG A 2 -13.32 -18.95 2.39
N LEU A 3 -13.21 -20.18 1.89
CA LEU A 3 -13.61 -21.40 2.63
C LEU A 3 -12.72 -21.69 3.85
N CYS A 4 -11.40 -21.45 3.74
CA CYS A 4 -10.45 -21.68 4.84
C CYS A 4 -10.59 -20.62 5.97
N HIS A 5 -11.11 -19.43 5.67
CA HIS A 5 -11.48 -18.44 6.69
C HIS A 5 -12.78 -18.82 7.42
N GLN A 6 -13.82 -19.28 6.71
CA GLN A 6 -15.07 -19.73 7.35
C GLN A 6 -14.87 -20.90 8.31
N GLU A 7 -14.01 -21.87 7.97
CA GLU A 7 -13.68 -22.98 8.88
C GLU A 7 -12.88 -22.55 10.11
N LYS A 8 -12.08 -21.48 10.06
CA LYS A 8 -11.38 -20.94 11.24
C LYS A 8 -12.31 -20.15 12.16
N LEU A 9 -13.33 -19.51 11.60
CA LEU A 9 -14.29 -18.67 12.33
C LEU A 9 -15.27 -19.50 13.19
N LEU A 10 -15.72 -20.65 12.70
CA LEU A 10 -16.56 -21.59 13.48
C LEU A 10 -15.84 -22.14 14.73
N LYS A 11 -14.51 -22.07 14.80
CA LYS A 11 -13.67 -22.72 15.82
C LYS A 11 -13.41 -21.87 17.06
N LEU A 12 -13.79 -20.58 17.03
CA LEU A 12 -13.76 -19.66 18.18
C LEU A 12 -15.07 -19.67 18.98
N VAL A 13 -16.06 -20.42 18.52
CA VAL A 13 -17.46 -20.29 18.95
C VAL A 13 -17.73 -21.07 20.24
N ILE A 14 -16.90 -22.05 20.56
CA ILE A 14 -17.22 -23.09 21.53
C ILE A 14 -16.19 -23.03 22.66
N ASP A 15 -16.61 -23.12 23.93
CA ASP A 15 -15.71 -23.32 25.06
C ASP A 15 -15.22 -24.79 25.14
N HIS A 16 -14.34 -25.10 26.08
CA HIS A 16 -13.84 -26.48 26.31
C HIS A 16 -14.96 -27.52 26.60
N GLN A 17 -16.19 -27.08 26.86
CA GLN A 17 -17.35 -27.93 27.19
C GLN A 17 -18.40 -28.00 26.07
N GLY A 18 -18.16 -27.41 24.90
CA GLY A 18 -19.15 -27.47 23.81
C GLY A 18 -20.14 -26.29 23.76
N LYS A 19 -19.99 -25.25 24.60
CA LYS A 19 -20.95 -24.15 24.71
C LYS A 19 -20.59 -22.94 23.84
N LEU A 20 -21.59 -22.37 23.17
CA LEU A 20 -21.49 -21.10 22.43
C LEU A 20 -21.07 -19.93 23.33
N LEU A 21 -19.95 -19.28 23.02
CA LEU A 21 -19.46 -18.09 23.71
C LEU A 21 -20.25 -16.83 23.32
N ASN A 22 -20.59 -16.01 24.32
CA ASN A 22 -21.14 -14.66 24.10
C ASN A 22 -20.02 -13.63 24.13
N LEU A 23 -19.88 -12.91 23.03
CA LEU A 23 -18.95 -11.80 22.89
C LEU A 23 -19.70 -10.48 23.04
N SER A 24 -19.15 -9.53 23.78
CA SER A 24 -19.75 -8.20 23.91
C SER A 24 -18.83 -7.06 23.49
N VAL A 25 -19.45 -6.02 22.93
CA VAL A 25 -18.86 -4.71 22.71
C VAL A 25 -19.61 -3.72 23.59
N VAL A 26 -18.88 -3.07 24.50
CA VAL A 26 -19.45 -2.16 25.50
C VAL A 26 -18.96 -0.74 25.27
N ASN A 27 -19.85 0.23 25.47
CA ASN A 27 -19.58 1.66 25.32
C ASN A 27 -18.59 2.16 26.38
N PHE A 28 -17.95 3.28 26.05
CA PHE A 28 -17.06 4.01 26.93
C PHE A 28 -17.82 5.06 27.74
N ARG A 29 -17.48 5.26 29.02
CA ARG A 29 -17.74 6.51 29.72
C ARG A 29 -16.40 7.13 30.17
N ARG A 30 -16.17 8.36 29.72
CA ARG A 30 -15.35 9.49 30.28
C ARG A 30 -14.15 9.17 31.20
N TRP A 31 -13.01 9.86 30.96
CA TRP A 31 -12.10 10.31 32.02
C TRP A 31 -11.85 11.83 31.93
N TYR A 32 -11.56 12.44 33.07
CA TYR A 32 -11.50 13.88 33.37
C TYR A 32 -10.20 14.55 32.87
N CYS A 33 -10.33 15.67 32.14
CA CYS A 33 -9.55 16.90 32.34
C CYS A 33 -10.23 18.07 31.59
N ALA A 34 -10.93 18.94 32.34
CA ALA A 34 -11.39 20.32 32.05
C ALA A 34 -12.20 20.63 30.75
N PRO A 35 -12.95 21.76 30.68
CA PRO A 35 -14.29 21.75 30.10
C PRO A 35 -14.37 22.35 28.69
N ILE A 36 -14.32 21.51 27.66
CA ILE A 36 -15.06 21.76 26.41
C ILE A 36 -15.76 20.44 26.02
N ARG A 37 -17.04 20.55 25.66
CA ARG A 37 -17.99 19.47 25.34
C ARG A 37 -17.39 18.32 24.48
N GLY A 38 -17.60 17.06 24.90
CA GLY A 38 -17.51 15.85 24.05
C GLY A 38 -16.80 14.68 24.75
N LYS A 39 -17.50 13.78 25.45
CA LYS A 39 -18.20 12.54 24.99
C LYS A 39 -17.23 11.42 24.51
N PRO A 40 -17.49 10.15 24.87
CA PRO A 40 -16.54 9.01 24.75
C PRO A 40 -16.25 8.56 23.30
N TYR A 41 -15.11 7.91 23.04
CA TYR A 41 -14.70 7.54 21.67
C TYR A 41 -14.02 6.16 21.55
N ASN A 42 -14.20 5.57 20.37
CA ASN A 42 -13.67 4.31 19.81
C ASN A 42 -14.34 3.02 20.30
N GLN A 43 -14.84 2.21 19.36
CA GLN A 43 -15.50 0.93 19.58
C GLN A 43 -15.29 -0.03 18.41
N LEU A 44 -15.80 -1.26 18.49
CA LEU A 44 -15.69 -2.24 17.40
C LEU A 44 -16.44 -1.73 16.15
N SER A 45 -15.81 -1.72 14.97
CA SER A 45 -16.48 -1.34 13.73
C SER A 45 -17.48 -2.42 13.25
N VAL A 46 -18.49 -1.99 12.50
CA VAL A 46 -19.50 -2.86 11.89
C VAL A 46 -18.88 -3.89 10.93
N SER A 47 -17.79 -3.52 10.25
CA SER A 47 -17.07 -4.41 9.34
C SER A 47 -16.45 -5.62 10.05
N ALA A 48 -15.90 -5.42 11.26
CA ALA A 48 -15.37 -6.51 12.07
C ALA A 48 -16.49 -7.45 12.54
N VAL A 49 -17.69 -6.93 12.83
CA VAL A 49 -18.87 -7.74 13.16
C VAL A 49 -19.24 -8.69 12.01
N LYS A 50 -19.24 -8.18 10.77
CA LYS A 50 -19.65 -8.91 9.56
C LYS A 50 -18.67 -10.01 9.11
N GLU A 51 -17.36 -9.77 9.24
CA GLU A 51 -16.33 -10.68 8.72
C GLU A 51 -15.90 -11.77 9.71
N VAL A 52 -16.03 -11.52 11.02
CA VAL A 52 -15.27 -12.27 12.05
C VAL A 52 -16.18 -13.05 13.02
N PHE A 53 -17.46 -12.71 13.09
CA PHE A 53 -18.36 -13.30 14.07
C PHE A 53 -19.50 -14.10 13.44
N LYS A 54 -19.28 -14.63 12.23
CA LYS A 54 -20.15 -15.66 11.67
C LYS A 54 -20.09 -16.92 12.55
N GLY A 55 -21.09 -17.10 13.41
CA GLY A 55 -21.22 -18.20 14.35
C GLY A 55 -21.07 -17.83 15.83
N ILE A 56 -20.69 -16.58 16.17
CA ILE A 56 -20.53 -16.12 17.57
C ILE A 56 -21.73 -15.23 17.94
N ASN A 57 -22.27 -15.38 19.14
CA ASN A 57 -23.30 -14.49 19.66
C ASN A 57 -22.69 -13.15 20.06
N VAL A 58 -22.78 -12.14 19.19
CA VAL A 58 -22.27 -10.80 19.46
C VAL A 58 -23.37 -9.94 20.07
N LYS A 59 -23.12 -9.38 21.26
CA LYS A 59 -23.95 -8.39 21.93
C LYS A 59 -23.29 -7.02 21.83
N VAL A 60 -24.03 -5.99 21.46
CA VAL A 60 -23.52 -4.61 21.38
C VAL A 60 -24.37 -3.72 22.27
N GLU A 61 -23.74 -2.89 23.11
CA GLU A 61 -24.48 -1.89 23.90
C GLU A 61 -25.18 -0.89 22.97
N SER A 62 -26.44 -0.56 23.23
CA SER A 62 -27.16 0.47 22.45
C SER A 62 -26.44 1.82 22.50
N GLY A 63 -26.30 2.45 21.33
CA GLY A 63 -25.57 3.72 21.17
C GLY A 63 -24.05 3.57 21.22
N ALA A 64 -23.53 2.34 21.22
CA ALA A 64 -22.12 1.99 21.09
C ALA A 64 -21.43 2.78 19.96
N GLY A 65 -21.83 2.54 18.72
CA GLY A 65 -21.14 3.10 17.56
C GLY A 65 -21.47 4.55 17.21
N ALA A 66 -22.40 5.19 17.93
CA ALA A 66 -23.00 6.46 17.51
C ALA A 66 -21.98 7.56 17.23
N LEU A 67 -20.93 7.66 18.06
CA LEU A 67 -19.87 8.67 17.93
C LEU A 67 -18.79 8.30 16.90
N SER A 68 -18.77 7.05 16.45
CA SER A 68 -17.93 6.55 15.35
C SER A 68 -18.70 6.47 14.02
N GLN A 69 -19.91 7.04 13.96
CA GLN A 69 -20.81 7.02 12.80
C GLN A 69 -21.28 5.60 12.41
N PHE A 70 -21.44 4.72 13.40
CA PHE A 70 -22.08 3.42 13.24
C PHE A 70 -23.39 3.38 14.03
N SER A 71 -24.51 3.19 13.34
CA SER A 71 -25.82 3.11 13.98
C SER A 71 -26.06 1.73 14.62
N ASP A 72 -26.97 1.66 15.59
CA ASP A 72 -27.42 0.38 16.17
C ASP A 72 -27.99 -0.55 15.08
N ASN A 73 -28.62 0.01 14.05
CA ASN A 73 -29.13 -0.75 12.91
C ASN A 73 -27.99 -1.37 12.08
N ASP A 74 -26.85 -0.70 11.94
CA ASP A 74 -25.70 -1.26 11.22
C ASP A 74 -25.16 -2.51 11.94
N TYR A 75 -25.14 -2.50 13.27
CA TYR A 75 -24.79 -3.68 14.08
C TYR A 75 -25.81 -4.81 13.94
N ASN A 76 -27.11 -4.49 13.96
CA ASN A 76 -28.18 -5.48 13.74
C ASN A 76 -28.07 -6.12 12.35
N GLN A 77 -27.83 -5.33 11.29
CA GLN A 77 -27.63 -5.82 9.92
C GLN A 77 -26.37 -6.68 9.77
N ALA A 78 -25.34 -6.44 10.59
CA ALA A 78 -24.14 -7.26 10.63
C ALA A 78 -24.31 -8.57 11.43
N GLY A 79 -25.47 -8.78 12.07
CA GLY A 79 -25.81 -10.00 12.81
C GLY A 79 -25.55 -9.93 14.31
N ALA A 80 -25.23 -8.76 14.86
CA ALA A 80 -25.13 -8.57 16.32
C ALA A 80 -26.50 -8.27 16.94
N LYS A 81 -26.67 -8.57 18.22
CA LYS A 81 -27.84 -8.21 19.02
C LYS A 81 -27.54 -6.95 19.84
N VAL A 82 -28.27 -5.87 19.57
CA VAL A 82 -28.17 -4.66 20.39
C VAL A 82 -28.90 -4.87 21.73
N VAL A 83 -28.23 -4.56 22.84
CA VAL A 83 -28.70 -4.77 24.22
C VAL A 83 -28.37 -3.56 25.12
N ASP A 84 -28.89 -3.51 26.34
CA ASP A 84 -28.47 -2.51 27.32
C ASP A 84 -27.07 -2.79 27.89
N LYS A 85 -26.50 -1.78 28.56
CA LYS A 85 -25.14 -1.83 29.12
C LYS A 85 -24.90 -3.02 30.05
N SER A 86 -25.84 -3.32 30.95
CA SER A 86 -25.65 -4.39 31.94
C SER A 86 -25.60 -5.77 31.27
N ASN A 87 -26.45 -5.97 30.27
CA ASN A 87 -26.49 -7.19 29.47
C ASN A 87 -25.30 -7.33 28.50
N ALA A 88 -24.71 -6.22 28.05
CA ALA A 88 -23.47 -6.24 27.29
C ALA A 88 -22.29 -6.66 28.18
N LEU A 89 -22.11 -5.99 29.33
CA LEU A 89 -21.04 -6.28 30.31
C LEU A 89 -21.11 -7.71 30.87
N ASN A 90 -22.31 -8.30 30.96
CA ASN A 90 -22.51 -9.68 31.37
C ASN A 90 -22.36 -10.67 30.19
N SER A 91 -21.12 -10.83 29.72
CA SER A 91 -20.75 -11.72 28.61
C SER A 91 -19.50 -12.54 28.91
N ASP A 92 -19.27 -13.60 28.13
CA ASP A 92 -18.14 -14.51 28.35
C ASP A 92 -16.82 -13.87 27.92
N VAL A 93 -16.85 -13.07 26.84
CA VAL A 93 -15.73 -12.25 26.37
C VAL A 93 -16.19 -10.81 26.20
N ILE A 94 -15.43 -9.88 26.77
CA ILE A 94 -15.73 -8.45 26.82
C ILE A 94 -14.65 -7.69 26.08
N LEU A 95 -15.04 -6.98 25.03
CA LEU A 95 -14.16 -6.17 24.22
C LEU A 95 -14.35 -4.69 24.53
N LYS A 96 -13.26 -4.04 24.94
CA LYS A 96 -13.19 -2.61 25.25
C LYS A 96 -11.90 -2.04 24.61
N VAL A 97 -11.88 -0.75 24.28
CA VAL A 97 -10.63 -0.02 23.99
C VAL A 97 -9.90 0.44 25.26
N ARG A 98 -10.44 1.33 26.09
CA ARG A 98 -9.78 1.78 27.33
C ARG A 98 -10.02 0.83 28.53
N PRO A 99 -9.26 0.97 29.63
CA PRO A 99 -9.47 0.17 30.82
C PRO A 99 -10.91 0.34 31.36
N PRO A 100 -11.51 -0.70 31.97
CA PRO A 100 -12.83 -0.59 32.56
C PRO A 100 -12.85 0.37 33.74
N LEU A 101 -13.99 1.03 33.92
CA LEU A 101 -14.21 1.86 35.11
C LEU A 101 -14.49 0.98 36.33
N LYS A 102 -14.17 1.46 37.54
CA LYS A 102 -14.35 0.71 38.79
C LYS A 102 -15.81 0.27 39.03
N ASP A 103 -16.78 1.05 38.56
CA ASP A 103 -18.22 0.76 38.66
C ASP A 103 -18.71 -0.27 37.64
N GLU A 104 -17.95 -0.55 36.58
CA GLU A 104 -18.29 -1.57 35.59
C GLU A 104 -17.90 -2.97 36.05
N ILE A 105 -16.82 -3.08 36.84
CA ILE A 105 -16.25 -4.35 37.29
C ILE A 105 -17.30 -5.26 37.96
N PRO A 106 -18.14 -4.79 38.91
CA PRO A 106 -19.16 -5.63 39.54
C PRO A 106 -20.15 -6.31 38.59
N THR A 107 -20.33 -5.78 37.37
CA THR A 107 -21.27 -6.31 36.37
C THR A 107 -20.65 -7.42 35.52
N PHE A 108 -19.32 -7.57 35.55
CA PHE A 108 -18.64 -8.61 34.81
C PHE A 108 -19.03 -9.99 35.36
N LYS A 109 -19.20 -10.94 34.44
CA LYS A 109 -19.39 -12.33 34.80
C LYS A 109 -18.08 -12.86 35.39
N SER A 110 -18.12 -13.49 36.56
CA SER A 110 -16.95 -14.17 37.14
C SER A 110 -16.40 -15.20 36.15
N GLY A 111 -15.08 -15.22 35.94
CA GLY A 111 -14.43 -16.10 34.95
C GLY A 111 -14.54 -15.62 33.49
N SER A 112 -15.06 -14.41 33.24
CA SER A 112 -15.07 -13.84 31.89
C SER A 112 -13.69 -13.38 31.44
N THR A 113 -13.53 -13.23 30.13
CA THR A 113 -12.32 -12.70 29.49
C THR A 113 -12.51 -11.22 29.13
N LEU A 114 -11.57 -10.36 29.52
CA LEU A 114 -11.55 -8.95 29.14
C LEU A 114 -10.35 -8.67 28.23
N ILE A 115 -10.61 -8.05 27.07
CA ILE A 115 -9.59 -7.57 26.13
C ILE A 115 -9.73 -6.05 26.01
N SER A 116 -8.70 -5.32 26.46
CA SER A 116 -8.66 -3.85 26.40
C SER A 116 -7.23 -3.32 26.58
N PHE A 117 -7.03 -2.01 26.44
CA PHE A 117 -5.88 -1.36 27.05
C PHE A 117 -6.04 -1.35 28.57
N VAL A 118 -4.95 -1.61 29.29
CA VAL A 118 -4.93 -1.73 30.76
C VAL A 118 -3.81 -0.91 31.38
N TYR A 119 -2.62 -0.90 30.78
CA TYR A 119 -1.41 -0.29 31.35
C TYR A 119 -1.13 -0.82 32.78
N PRO A 120 -0.84 -2.13 32.93
CA PRO A 120 -0.79 -2.81 34.23
C PRO A 120 0.30 -2.26 35.17
N ALA A 121 1.37 -1.69 34.63
CA ALA A 121 2.41 -1.06 35.45
C ALA A 121 1.89 0.19 36.20
N GLN A 122 0.99 0.95 35.56
CA GLN A 122 0.41 2.18 36.08
C GLN A 122 -0.86 1.91 36.89
N ASN A 123 -1.65 0.90 36.52
CA ASN A 123 -3.00 0.66 37.06
C ASN A 123 -3.07 -0.59 37.96
N LYS A 124 -2.19 -0.70 38.96
CA LYS A 124 -2.12 -1.87 39.86
C LYS A 124 -3.43 -2.15 40.59
N GLU A 125 -4.07 -1.12 41.13
CA GLU A 125 -5.36 -1.24 41.84
C GLU A 125 -6.46 -1.81 40.93
N LEU A 126 -6.48 -1.44 39.65
CA LEU A 126 -7.43 -1.96 38.68
C LEU A 126 -7.21 -3.46 38.43
N VAL A 127 -5.95 -3.87 38.28
CA VAL A 127 -5.58 -5.28 38.09
C VAL A 127 -5.99 -6.11 39.32
N GLU A 128 -5.80 -5.60 40.54
CA GLU A 128 -6.23 -6.28 41.77
C GLU A 128 -7.76 -6.43 41.86
N LEU A 129 -8.53 -5.43 41.44
CA LEU A 129 -10.00 -5.51 41.42
C LEU A 129 -10.49 -6.56 40.41
N LEU A 130 -9.88 -6.62 39.22
CA LEU A 130 -10.19 -7.62 38.21
C LEU A 130 -9.77 -9.03 38.65
N ALA A 131 -8.66 -9.14 39.40
CA ALA A 131 -8.19 -10.40 39.96
C ALA A 131 -9.19 -11.00 40.96
N LYS A 132 -9.76 -10.18 41.85
CA LYS A 132 -10.80 -10.60 42.82
C LYS A 132 -12.07 -11.14 42.17
N GLN A 133 -12.33 -10.78 40.91
CA GLN A 133 -13.45 -11.27 40.13
C GLN A 133 -13.13 -12.47 39.24
N ASN A 134 -11.95 -13.07 39.40
CA ASN A 134 -11.47 -14.19 38.59
C ASN A 134 -11.48 -13.88 37.08
N ILE A 135 -11.21 -12.63 36.68
CA ILE A 135 -11.20 -12.23 35.27
C ILE A 135 -9.91 -12.70 34.60
N SER A 136 -10.02 -13.19 33.37
CA SER A 136 -8.89 -13.39 32.47
C SER A 136 -8.66 -12.12 31.65
N LEU A 137 -7.52 -11.46 31.85
CA LEU A 137 -7.25 -10.12 31.33
C LEU A 137 -6.15 -10.15 30.28
N PHE A 138 -6.49 -9.75 29.05
CA PHE A 138 -5.52 -9.51 27.98
C PHE A 138 -5.38 -8.00 27.74
N ALA A 139 -4.16 -7.51 27.91
CA ALA A 139 -3.82 -6.10 27.73
C ALA A 139 -3.27 -5.85 26.32
N MET A 140 -3.99 -5.07 25.51
CA MET A 140 -3.57 -4.73 24.14
C MET A 140 -2.30 -3.87 24.11
N ASP A 141 -1.98 -3.14 25.19
CA ASP A 141 -0.72 -2.42 25.38
C ASP A 141 0.47 -3.34 25.70
N CYS A 142 0.22 -4.59 26.10
CA CYS A 142 1.25 -5.59 26.42
C CYS A 142 1.53 -6.55 25.25
N VAL A 143 0.92 -6.35 24.07
CA VAL A 143 1.23 -7.15 22.87
C VAL A 143 2.71 -6.99 22.53
N PRO A 144 3.48 -8.08 22.44
CA PRO A 144 4.92 -8.00 22.17
C PRO A 144 5.18 -7.50 20.74
N ARG A 145 6.20 -6.65 20.59
CA ARG A 145 6.64 -6.12 19.29
C ARG A 145 7.51 -7.12 18.53
N ILE A 146 6.88 -8.17 18.01
CA ILE A 146 7.50 -9.20 17.16
C ILE A 146 6.81 -9.22 15.79
N SER A 147 7.50 -9.71 14.76
CA SER A 147 7.03 -9.63 13.35
C SER A 147 5.62 -10.19 13.16
N ARG A 148 5.29 -11.33 13.78
CA ARG A 148 3.95 -11.94 13.67
C ARG A 148 2.85 -11.11 14.34
N ALA A 149 3.19 -10.30 15.35
CA ALA A 149 2.26 -9.56 16.18
C ALA A 149 1.92 -8.17 15.64
N GLN A 150 2.67 -7.69 14.64
CA GLN A 150 2.47 -6.37 14.03
C GLN A 150 1.03 -6.17 13.52
N VAL A 151 0.37 -7.22 13.05
CA VAL A 151 -1.00 -7.12 12.50
C VAL A 151 -2.09 -6.85 13.55
N PHE A 152 -1.79 -7.07 14.82
CA PHE A 152 -2.68 -6.78 15.94
C PHE A 152 -2.05 -5.86 17.01
N ASP A 153 -0.98 -5.14 16.65
CA ASP A 153 -0.43 -4.06 17.47
C ASP A 153 -1.38 -2.83 17.44
N ALA A 154 -2.15 -2.69 18.51
CA ALA A 154 -3.09 -1.60 18.67
C ALA A 154 -2.39 -0.25 18.94
N LEU A 155 -1.24 -0.24 19.61
CA LEU A 155 -0.49 1.00 19.89
C LEU A 155 0.04 1.60 18.60
N SER A 156 0.59 0.78 17.69
CA SER A 156 1.03 1.23 16.38
C SER A 156 -0.13 1.78 15.54
N SER A 157 -1.30 1.13 15.59
CA SER A 157 -2.50 1.60 14.89
C SER A 157 -2.97 2.96 15.41
N MET A 158 -3.03 3.15 16.73
CA MET A 158 -3.41 4.44 17.33
C MET A 158 -2.35 5.53 17.07
N ALA A 159 -1.06 5.18 17.15
CA ALA A 159 0.04 6.10 16.87
C ALA A 159 0.01 6.62 15.44
N ASN A 160 -0.26 5.75 14.46
CA ASN A 160 -0.40 6.15 13.06
C ASN A 160 -1.52 7.20 12.87
N ILE A 161 -2.68 6.97 13.50
CA ILE A 161 -3.82 7.90 13.45
C ILE A 161 -3.48 9.22 14.15
N SER A 162 -2.83 9.17 15.32
CA SER A 162 -2.39 10.37 16.04
C SER A 162 -1.45 11.23 15.20
N GLY A 163 -0.49 10.62 14.50
CA GLY A 163 0.44 11.34 13.62
C GLY A 163 -0.27 12.05 12.47
N TYR A 164 -1.19 11.35 11.78
CA TYR A 164 -2.02 11.96 10.74
C TYR A 164 -2.86 13.10 11.31
N LYS A 165 -3.58 12.83 12.41
CA LYS A 165 -4.52 13.79 13.00
C LYS A 165 -3.81 15.03 13.56
N ALA A 166 -2.60 14.89 14.09
CA ALA A 166 -1.78 16.02 14.52
C ALA A 166 -1.49 17.01 13.39
N VAL A 167 -1.19 16.53 12.18
CA VAL A 167 -0.99 17.40 11.01
C VAL A 167 -2.28 18.11 10.61
N ILE A 168 -3.42 17.41 10.64
CA ILE A 168 -4.72 18.01 10.34
C ILE A 168 -5.10 19.08 11.37
N GLU A 169 -4.89 18.82 12.67
CA GLU A 169 -5.12 19.81 13.72
C GLU A 169 -4.16 21.00 13.58
N ALA A 170 -2.87 20.75 13.28
CA ALA A 170 -1.91 21.81 13.00
C ALA A 170 -2.38 22.68 11.83
N ALA A 171 -2.82 22.08 10.72
CA ALA A 171 -3.31 22.79 9.55
C ALA A 171 -4.58 23.61 9.82
N ASN A 172 -5.51 23.06 10.62
CA ASN A 172 -6.74 23.76 10.99
C ASN A 172 -6.48 25.02 11.82
N HIS A 173 -5.40 25.03 12.61
CA HIS A 173 -5.02 26.15 13.46
C HIS A 173 -3.94 27.06 12.86
N PHE A 174 -3.36 26.69 11.71
CA PHE A 174 -2.32 27.45 11.05
C PHE A 174 -2.90 28.40 10.00
N GLY A 175 -2.65 29.70 10.15
CA GLY A 175 -3.25 30.75 9.31
C GLY A 175 -2.64 30.93 7.91
N ARG A 176 -1.75 30.04 7.45
CA ARG A 176 -1.07 30.10 6.14
C ARG A 176 -1.18 28.76 5.41
N PHE A 177 -0.92 28.76 4.09
CA PHE A 177 -0.95 27.52 3.31
C PHE A 177 0.22 26.58 3.65
N PHE A 178 -0.06 25.27 3.67
CA PHE A 178 0.99 24.24 3.72
C PHE A 178 1.74 24.17 2.40
N THR A 179 1.01 24.14 1.28
CA THR A 179 1.56 24.04 -0.06
C THR A 179 2.07 25.40 -0.56
N GLY A 180 3.30 25.42 -1.08
CA GLY A 180 3.83 26.59 -1.77
C GLY A 180 3.18 26.75 -3.15
N GLN A 181 2.87 27.98 -3.55
CA GLN A 181 2.18 28.28 -4.81
C GLN A 181 2.75 29.55 -5.44
N ILE A 182 2.76 29.60 -6.78
CA ILE A 182 3.02 30.83 -7.54
C ILE A 182 1.69 31.26 -8.14
N THR A 183 1.26 32.47 -7.79
CA THR A 183 -0.01 33.04 -8.24
C THR A 183 0.22 34.42 -8.86
N ALA A 184 -0.80 34.98 -9.50
CA ALA A 184 -0.75 36.36 -10.00
C ALA A 184 -0.48 37.39 -8.88
N ALA A 185 -0.90 37.08 -7.64
CA ALA A 185 -0.69 37.93 -6.47
C ALA A 185 0.71 37.75 -5.82
N GLY A 186 1.56 36.88 -6.37
CA GLY A 186 2.92 36.63 -5.89
C GLY A 186 3.19 35.18 -5.51
N LYS A 187 4.43 34.95 -5.05
CA LYS A 187 4.94 33.64 -4.61
C LYS A 187 4.67 33.44 -3.12
N ILE A 188 3.95 32.38 -2.80
CA ILE A 188 3.66 31.95 -1.43
C ILE A 188 4.60 30.78 -1.09
N PRO A 189 5.49 30.91 -0.09
CA PRO A 189 6.37 29.82 0.30
C PRO A 189 5.58 28.70 1.01
N PRO A 190 6.01 27.42 0.88
CA PRO A 190 5.43 26.32 1.63
C PRO A 190 5.70 26.45 3.13
N ALA A 191 4.83 25.87 3.95
CA ALA A 191 5.06 25.75 5.38
C ALA A 191 6.27 24.85 5.67
N LYS A 192 7.00 25.17 6.73
CA LYS A 192 8.08 24.32 7.26
C LYS A 192 7.60 23.59 8.52
N VAL A 193 7.64 22.26 8.50
CA VAL A 193 7.19 21.40 9.60
C VAL A 193 8.40 20.64 10.17
N LEU A 194 8.63 20.73 11.47
CA LEU A 194 9.60 19.92 12.20
C LEU A 194 8.87 18.79 12.95
N VAL A 195 9.32 17.55 12.77
CA VAL A 195 8.83 16.39 13.52
C VAL A 195 9.94 15.83 14.39
N ILE A 196 9.72 15.79 15.71
CA ILE A 196 10.70 15.31 16.70
C ILE A 196 10.24 13.94 17.21
N GLY A 197 11.00 12.92 16.84
CA GLY A 197 10.69 11.51 17.00
C GLY A 197 10.15 10.90 15.70
N GLY A 198 10.80 9.85 15.19
CA GLY A 198 10.38 9.05 14.04
C GLY A 198 9.92 7.65 14.44
N GLY A 199 9.07 7.59 15.46
CA GLY A 199 8.22 6.41 15.69
C GLY A 199 7.07 6.35 14.68
N VAL A 200 6.12 5.42 14.88
CA VAL A 200 4.95 5.26 13.99
C VAL A 200 4.14 6.56 13.84
N ALA A 201 3.96 7.31 14.94
CA ALA A 201 3.27 8.59 14.90
C ALA A 201 4.07 9.67 14.14
N GLY A 202 5.37 9.77 14.40
CA GLY A 202 6.25 10.71 13.72
C GLY A 202 6.32 10.49 12.21
N LEU A 203 6.53 9.24 11.77
CA LEU A 203 6.56 8.88 10.35
C LEU A 203 5.21 9.15 9.67
N SER A 204 4.09 8.89 10.36
CA SER A 204 2.75 9.24 9.87
C SER A 204 2.58 10.76 9.72
N ALA A 205 3.06 11.54 10.69
CA ALA A 205 3.04 13.01 10.60
C ALA A 205 3.92 13.52 9.44
N ILE A 206 5.12 12.95 9.25
CA ILE A 206 6.03 13.31 8.16
C ILE A 206 5.38 13.04 6.80
N GLY A 207 4.87 11.83 6.59
CA GLY A 207 4.20 11.47 5.34
C GLY A 207 2.97 12.35 5.07
N THR A 208 2.18 12.64 6.10
CA THR A 208 0.98 13.48 5.97
C THR A 208 1.34 14.93 5.62
N ALA A 209 2.27 15.54 6.36
CA ALA A 209 2.69 16.92 6.11
C ALA A 209 3.36 17.07 4.74
N LYS A 210 4.16 16.08 4.32
CA LYS A 210 4.79 16.07 2.99
C LYS A 210 3.75 16.00 1.88
N ASN A 211 2.76 15.12 2.01
CA ASN A 211 1.67 14.98 1.05
C ASN A 211 0.77 16.23 0.96
N MET A 212 0.73 17.05 2.01
CA MET A 212 0.08 18.38 2.01
C MET A 212 0.94 19.49 1.39
N GLY A 213 2.15 19.18 0.91
CA GLY A 213 3.03 20.11 0.21
C GLY A 213 3.94 20.96 1.10
N ALA A 214 4.07 20.61 2.38
CA ALA A 214 5.02 21.26 3.29
C ALA A 214 6.45 20.75 3.08
N ILE A 215 7.43 21.57 3.48
CA ILE A 215 8.81 21.14 3.68
C ILE A 215 8.89 20.50 5.06
N VAL A 216 9.25 19.22 5.13
CA VAL A 216 9.29 18.47 6.39
C VAL A 216 10.73 18.18 6.78
N ARG A 217 11.08 18.51 8.01
CA ARG A 217 12.34 18.15 8.68
C ARG A 217 12.01 17.18 9.80
N GLY A 218 12.80 16.12 9.95
CA GLY A 218 12.61 15.09 10.97
C GLY A 218 13.87 14.89 11.80
N PHE A 219 13.70 14.60 13.08
CA PHE A 219 14.80 14.24 13.97
C PHE A 219 14.42 12.99 14.80
N ASP A 220 15.34 12.04 14.93
CA ASP A 220 15.23 10.91 15.86
C ASP A 220 16.65 10.51 16.32
N THR A 221 16.78 10.00 17.54
CA THR A 221 18.08 9.57 18.08
C THR A 221 18.57 8.24 17.50
N ARG A 222 17.69 7.47 16.83
CA ARG A 222 18.00 6.16 16.23
C ARG A 222 18.41 6.32 14.77
N ALA A 223 19.55 5.75 14.42
CA ALA A 223 20.08 5.81 13.05
C ALA A 223 19.17 5.14 12.01
N ALA A 224 18.52 4.01 12.36
CA ALA A 224 17.61 3.28 11.47
C ALA A 224 16.39 4.10 10.97
N VAL A 225 16.07 5.19 11.65
CA VAL A 225 14.93 6.06 11.33
C VAL A 225 15.28 7.07 10.23
N LYS A 226 16.57 7.36 10.02
CA LYS A 226 17.04 8.28 8.98
C LYS A 226 16.52 7.90 7.60
N GLU A 227 16.79 6.67 7.18
CA GLU A 227 16.35 6.15 5.87
C GLU A 227 14.81 6.18 5.74
N GLN A 228 14.09 5.93 6.84
CA GLN A 228 12.63 5.97 6.85
C GLN A 228 12.11 7.40 6.61
N ILE A 229 12.71 8.40 7.26
CA ILE A 229 12.34 9.81 7.09
C ILE A 229 12.64 10.29 5.67
N GLU A 230 13.82 9.95 5.15
CA GLU A 230 14.24 10.31 3.79
C GLU A 230 13.36 9.65 2.72
N SER A 231 12.97 8.38 2.92
CA SER A 231 12.07 7.66 2.01
C SER A 231 10.67 8.28 1.92
N LEU A 232 10.23 8.96 2.97
CA LEU A 232 8.97 9.73 3.01
C LEU A 232 9.14 11.16 2.48
N GLY A 233 10.33 11.52 2.00
CA GLY A 233 10.65 12.83 1.42
C GLY A 233 10.88 13.94 2.45
N GLY A 234 11.16 13.59 3.70
CA GLY A 234 11.60 14.51 4.75
C GLY A 234 13.13 14.67 4.79
N GLU A 235 13.59 15.81 5.29
CA GLU A 235 15.01 16.08 5.58
C GLU A 235 15.36 15.57 6.98
N PHE A 236 16.30 14.63 7.11
CA PHE A 236 16.77 14.15 8.42
C PHE A 236 17.78 15.14 9.01
N LEU A 237 17.53 15.59 10.24
CA LEU A 237 18.42 16.48 10.97
C LEU A 237 19.43 15.65 11.78
N GLU A 238 20.71 16.02 11.71
CA GLU A 238 21.79 15.34 12.43
C GLU A 238 22.38 16.23 13.53
N VAL A 239 22.71 15.61 14.67
CA VAL A 239 23.51 16.23 15.73
C VAL A 239 24.98 15.90 15.49
N LYS A 240 25.87 16.85 15.78
CA LYS A 240 27.33 16.71 15.52
C LYS A 240 28.00 15.60 16.33
N ILE A 241 27.40 15.17 17.43
CA ILE A 241 27.90 14.13 18.33
C ILE A 241 27.33 12.78 17.89
N LYS A 242 28.21 11.84 17.52
CA LYS A 242 27.82 10.48 17.13
C LYS A 242 27.70 9.59 18.37
N GLU A 243 26.49 9.48 18.90
CA GLU A 243 26.12 8.52 19.94
C GLU A 243 24.92 7.69 19.44
N SER A 244 24.94 6.36 19.64
CA SER A 244 23.79 5.52 19.28
C SER A 244 22.70 5.63 20.33
N GLY A 245 21.50 6.06 19.91
CA GLY A 245 20.29 6.10 20.73
C GLY A 245 19.45 4.81 20.72
N GLU A 246 19.96 3.72 20.13
CA GLU A 246 19.23 2.46 20.05
C GLU A 246 19.05 1.79 21.42
N GLY A 247 17.81 1.40 21.71
CA GLY A 247 17.42 0.61 22.88
C GLY A 247 16.73 -0.70 22.48
N GLY A 248 16.36 -1.51 23.48
CA GLY A 248 15.69 -2.79 23.25
C GLY A 248 14.31 -2.66 22.59
N GLY A 249 13.95 -3.60 21.71
CA GLY A 249 12.61 -3.67 21.10
C GLY A 249 12.25 -2.52 20.16
N GLY A 250 13.26 -1.85 19.59
CA GLY A 250 13.07 -0.71 18.68
C GLY A 250 12.77 0.62 19.36
N TYR A 251 12.85 0.70 20.69
CA TYR A 251 12.72 1.95 21.45
C TYR A 251 14.06 2.69 21.56
N ALA A 252 14.00 4.00 21.84
CA ALA A 252 15.18 4.79 22.16
C ALA A 252 15.61 4.58 23.63
N LYS A 253 16.90 4.70 23.91
CA LYS A 253 17.43 4.82 25.28
C LYS A 253 17.63 6.29 25.66
N GLU A 254 17.89 6.54 26.94
CA GLU A 254 18.27 7.86 27.43
C GLU A 254 19.69 8.21 26.96
N MET A 255 19.87 9.42 26.44
CA MET A 255 21.12 9.89 25.83
C MET A 255 22.02 10.59 26.85
N SER A 256 23.31 10.75 26.53
CA SER A 256 24.24 11.52 27.35
C SER A 256 23.82 13.00 27.50
N PRO A 257 24.17 13.68 28.61
CA PRO A 257 23.92 15.12 28.78
C PRO A 257 24.51 15.98 27.65
N GLU A 258 25.67 15.59 27.12
CA GLU A 258 26.34 16.27 26.01
C GLU A 258 25.54 16.16 24.71
N PHE A 259 24.97 14.98 24.43
CA PHE A 259 24.10 14.78 23.28
C PHE A 259 22.81 15.60 23.41
N ILE A 260 22.20 15.60 24.60
CA ILE A 260 20.99 16.39 24.88
C ILE A 260 21.29 17.89 24.68
N ALA A 261 22.43 18.40 25.17
CA ALA A 261 22.80 19.80 24.97
C ALA A 261 22.90 20.17 23.48
N ALA A 262 23.53 19.31 22.67
CA ALA A 262 23.65 19.53 21.23
C ALA A 262 22.31 19.37 20.47
N GLU A 263 21.45 18.46 20.91
CA GLU A 263 20.08 18.29 20.44
C GLU A 263 19.23 19.54 20.72
N MET A 264 19.32 20.09 21.93
CA MET A 264 18.61 21.33 22.31
C MET A 264 19.12 22.54 21.49
N GLU A 265 20.43 22.62 21.21
CA GLU A 265 20.97 23.68 20.34
C GLU A 265 20.42 23.57 18.90
N LEU A 266 20.31 22.35 18.37
CA LEU A 266 19.70 22.09 17.07
C LEU A 266 18.24 22.53 17.04
N PHE A 267 17.45 22.16 18.05
CA PHE A 267 16.04 22.56 18.14
C PHE A 267 15.87 24.08 18.29
N ALA A 268 16.70 24.74 19.09
CA ALA A 268 16.68 26.21 19.21
C ALA A 268 16.91 26.90 17.86
N LYS A 269 17.82 26.36 17.03
CA LYS A 269 18.06 26.88 15.67
C LYS A 269 16.86 26.65 14.76
N GLN A 270 16.27 25.45 14.78
CA GLN A 270 15.12 25.12 13.94
C GLN A 270 13.87 25.92 14.33
N CYS A 271 13.60 26.14 15.62
CA CYS A 271 12.42 26.86 16.11
C CYS A 271 12.29 28.28 15.52
N LYS A 272 13.40 28.94 15.20
CA LYS A 272 13.39 30.27 14.57
C LYS A 272 12.88 30.27 13.12
N GLU A 273 13.03 29.13 12.43
CA GLU A 273 12.71 29.03 11.00
C GLU A 273 11.37 28.35 10.72
N VAL A 274 11.07 27.29 11.47
CA VAL A 274 9.91 26.41 11.19
C VAL A 274 8.61 27.05 11.62
N ASP A 275 7.54 26.71 10.92
CA ASP A 275 6.21 27.23 11.19
C ASP A 275 5.42 26.30 12.12
N ILE A 276 5.65 24.99 12.03
CA ILE A 276 4.95 23.97 12.81
C ILE A 276 5.95 22.99 13.44
N ILE A 277 5.72 22.63 14.70
CA ILE A 277 6.47 21.57 15.40
C ILE A 277 5.51 20.48 15.88
N ILE A 278 5.84 19.22 15.60
CA ILE A 278 5.11 18.05 16.10
C ILE A 278 6.09 17.20 16.92
N THR A 279 5.83 17.04 18.21
CA THR A 279 6.68 16.24 19.10
C THR A 279 6.04 14.90 19.44
N THR A 280 6.83 13.82 19.35
CA THR A 280 6.35 12.45 19.56
C THR A 280 7.32 11.62 20.42
N ALA A 281 8.23 12.27 21.14
CA ALA A 281 9.27 11.57 21.89
C ALA A 281 8.69 11.03 23.21
N LEU A 282 8.55 9.70 23.28
CA LEU A 282 7.99 9.01 24.44
C LEU A 282 8.76 7.73 24.73
N ILE A 283 9.25 7.61 25.96
CA ILE A 283 9.85 6.38 26.48
C ILE A 283 8.83 5.70 27.40
N PRO A 284 8.41 4.45 27.11
CA PRO A 284 7.43 3.74 27.93
C PRO A 284 7.82 3.71 29.41
N GLY A 285 6.88 4.07 30.30
CA GLY A 285 7.07 4.04 31.75
C GLY A 285 7.85 5.22 32.33
N LYS A 286 8.38 6.13 31.51
CA LYS A 286 9.02 7.38 31.95
C LYS A 286 8.18 8.59 31.55
N LYS A 287 8.45 9.72 32.19
CA LYS A 287 7.92 11.02 31.73
C LYS A 287 8.51 11.36 30.37
N ALA A 288 7.75 12.08 29.56
CA ALA A 288 8.24 12.63 28.30
C ALA A 288 9.40 13.61 28.57
N PRO A 289 10.51 13.55 27.81
CA PRO A 289 11.60 14.50 27.96
C PRO A 289 11.19 15.87 27.44
N ILE A 290 11.58 16.94 28.13
CA ILE A 290 11.39 18.31 27.65
C ILE A 290 12.42 18.60 26.57
N LEU A 291 11.96 18.80 25.34
CA LEU A 291 12.80 19.02 24.16
C LEU A 291 12.65 20.43 23.59
N ILE A 292 11.50 21.07 23.85
CA ILE A 292 11.22 22.44 23.40
C ILE A 292 10.94 23.30 24.63
N THR A 293 11.86 24.23 24.93
CA THR A 293 11.73 25.13 26.09
C THR A 293 10.84 26.34 25.80
N LYS A 294 10.45 27.04 26.86
CA LYS A 294 9.70 28.30 26.76
C LYS A 294 10.41 29.35 25.89
N GLU A 295 11.73 29.45 25.97
CA GLU A 295 12.54 30.38 25.18
C GLU A 295 12.54 30.01 23.70
N MET A 296 12.60 28.71 23.38
CA MET A 296 12.49 28.24 22.00
C MET A 296 11.13 28.58 21.40
N ILE A 297 10.04 28.36 22.14
CA ILE A 297 8.68 28.76 21.72
C ILE A 297 8.57 30.28 21.54
N ALA A 298 9.16 31.08 22.43
CA ALA A 298 9.17 32.53 22.30
C ALA A 298 9.96 33.03 21.06
N SER A 299 10.89 32.23 20.55
CA SER A 299 11.64 32.54 19.32
C SER A 299 10.91 32.19 18.02
N MET A 300 9.79 31.46 18.10
CA MET A 300 8.98 31.10 16.94
C MET A 300 8.22 32.30 16.39
N LYS A 301 7.83 32.21 15.12
CA LYS A 301 7.02 33.24 14.45
C LYS A 301 5.61 33.29 15.05
N PRO A 302 4.99 34.47 15.18
CA PRO A 302 3.57 34.56 15.50
C PRO A 302 2.71 33.79 14.50
N GLY A 303 1.69 33.09 15.00
CA GLY A 303 0.83 32.20 14.21
C GLY A 303 1.42 30.82 13.93
N SER A 304 2.62 30.50 14.43
CA SER A 304 3.15 29.13 14.46
C SER A 304 2.27 28.21 15.31
N VAL A 305 2.34 26.91 15.02
CA VAL A 305 1.56 25.88 15.73
C VAL A 305 2.48 24.79 16.27
N VAL A 306 2.29 24.41 17.52
CA VAL A 306 2.99 23.29 18.13
C VAL A 306 2.00 22.22 18.61
N VAL A 307 2.27 20.97 18.26
CA VAL A 307 1.42 19.82 18.60
C VAL A 307 2.23 18.81 19.38
N ASP A 308 1.78 18.49 20.59
CA ASP A 308 2.48 17.57 21.48
C ASP A 308 1.74 16.25 21.62
N LEU A 309 2.25 15.20 20.96
CA LEU A 309 1.68 13.86 21.08
C LEU A 309 2.02 13.17 22.40
N ALA A 310 2.98 13.71 23.16
CA ALA A 310 3.41 13.16 24.44
C ALA A 310 2.75 13.86 25.65
N ALA A 311 1.76 14.73 25.43
CA ALA A 311 1.10 15.52 26.46
C ALA A 311 0.53 14.68 27.62
N GLU A 312 0.03 13.46 27.36
CA GLU A 312 -0.50 12.55 28.40
C GLU A 312 0.60 12.09 29.38
N ALA A 313 1.86 12.03 28.93
CA ALA A 313 3.01 11.59 29.73
C ALA A 313 3.87 12.76 30.25
N GLY A 314 3.34 13.98 30.25
CA GLY A 314 4.01 15.19 30.72
C GLY A 314 4.36 16.19 29.60
N GLY A 315 4.39 15.75 28.34
CA GLY A 315 4.70 16.60 27.19
C GLY A 315 6.20 16.77 26.90
N ASN A 316 6.53 17.01 25.63
CA ASN A 316 7.86 17.41 25.19
C ASN A 316 8.05 18.93 25.15
N ILE A 317 6.96 19.69 25.15
CA ILE A 317 6.97 21.15 25.11
C ILE A 317 6.68 21.67 26.52
N GLU A 318 7.61 22.44 27.09
CA GLU A 318 7.53 22.93 28.47
C GLU A 318 6.23 23.71 28.77
N THR A 319 5.72 24.45 27.77
CA THR A 319 4.51 25.26 27.89
C THR A 319 3.23 24.49 27.58
N ILE A 320 3.27 23.20 27.26
CA ILE A 320 2.06 22.47 26.88
C ILE A 320 1.10 22.29 28.06
N LYS A 321 -0.21 22.36 27.78
CA LYS A 321 -1.27 22.03 28.74
C LYS A 321 -2.01 20.78 28.25
N PRO A 322 -1.87 19.63 28.92
CA PRO A 322 -2.54 18.40 28.51
C PRO A 322 -4.06 18.57 28.43
N GLY A 323 -4.65 18.17 27.30
CA GLY A 323 -6.08 18.24 27.02
C GLY A 323 -6.57 19.58 26.43
N GLU A 324 -5.74 20.62 26.40
CA GLU A 324 -6.15 21.96 26.00
C GLU A 324 -5.54 22.41 24.66
N ILE A 325 -6.26 23.30 23.98
CA ILE A 325 -5.68 24.21 22.98
C ILE A 325 -5.67 25.61 23.57
N TYR A 326 -4.54 26.30 23.47
CA TYR A 326 -4.47 27.71 23.79
C TYR A 326 -3.41 28.42 22.96
N THR A 327 -3.54 29.73 22.82
CA THR A 327 -2.52 30.57 22.17
C THR A 327 -1.76 31.32 23.26
N ASN A 328 -0.43 31.27 23.22
CA ASN A 328 0.40 31.99 24.18
C ASN A 328 0.49 33.50 23.85
N SER A 329 1.15 34.26 24.72
CA SER A 329 1.34 35.72 24.52
C SER A 329 2.15 36.10 23.28
N ASN A 330 2.93 35.16 22.71
CA ASN A 330 3.71 35.35 21.47
C ASN A 330 2.91 34.98 20.20
N GLY A 331 1.64 34.61 20.34
CA GLY A 331 0.78 34.23 19.21
C GLY A 331 1.03 32.80 18.68
N VAL A 332 1.73 31.94 19.43
CA VAL A 332 1.95 30.53 19.06
C VAL A 332 0.82 29.66 19.62
N VAL A 333 0.18 28.87 18.76
CA VAL A 333 -0.91 27.97 19.13
C VAL A 333 -0.35 26.66 19.66
N HIS A 334 -0.78 26.25 20.84
CA HIS A 334 -0.38 25.02 21.51
C HIS A 334 -1.53 24.02 21.44
N ILE A 335 -1.26 22.82 20.91
CA ILE A 335 -2.24 21.73 20.81
C ILE A 335 -1.75 20.56 21.67
N GLY A 336 -2.34 20.41 22.86
CA GLY A 336 -1.98 19.41 23.86
C GLY A 336 -2.99 18.27 23.99
N TYR A 337 -3.80 18.00 22.97
CA TYR A 337 -4.85 16.97 23.03
C TYR A 337 -4.27 15.59 23.38
N THR A 338 -4.85 14.94 24.39
CA THR A 338 -4.48 13.59 24.83
C THR A 338 -5.37 12.50 24.21
N ASP A 339 -6.24 12.88 23.27
CA ASP A 339 -7.27 12.03 22.68
C ASP A 339 -7.31 12.09 21.15
N LEU A 340 -6.16 12.30 20.50
CA LEU A 340 -6.11 12.46 19.03
C LEU A 340 -6.75 11.30 18.23
N PRO A 341 -6.56 10.00 18.58
CA PRO A 341 -7.26 8.92 17.88
C PRO A 341 -8.78 9.04 17.97
N SER A 342 -9.30 9.59 19.07
CA SER A 342 -10.72 9.80 19.30
C SER A 342 -11.34 10.85 18.39
N ARG A 343 -10.52 11.75 17.82
CA ARG A 343 -10.93 12.78 16.86
C ARG A 343 -10.96 12.28 15.41
N LEU A 344 -10.64 11.00 15.20
CA LEU A 344 -10.83 10.27 13.94
C LEU A 344 -11.54 8.91 14.23
N PRO A 345 -12.72 8.95 14.87
CA PRO A 345 -13.25 7.80 15.61
C PRO A 345 -13.65 6.64 14.72
N THR A 346 -14.16 6.88 13.51
CA THR A 346 -14.53 5.83 12.56
C THR A 346 -13.33 4.99 12.13
N GLN A 347 -12.21 5.64 11.79
CA GLN A 347 -10.98 4.95 11.39
C GLN A 347 -10.33 4.24 12.58
N SER A 348 -10.25 4.91 13.73
CA SER A 348 -9.71 4.32 14.97
C SER A 348 -10.48 3.09 15.40
N SER A 349 -11.80 3.16 15.37
CA SER A 349 -12.70 2.04 15.64
C SER A 349 -12.45 0.89 14.67
N THR A 350 -12.30 1.18 13.39
CA THR A 350 -12.06 0.16 12.35
C THR A 350 -10.70 -0.52 12.51
N LEU A 351 -9.63 0.24 12.71
CA LEU A 351 -8.29 -0.34 12.86
C LEU A 351 -8.16 -1.12 14.18
N TYR A 352 -8.66 -0.58 15.29
CA TYR A 352 -8.65 -1.27 16.57
C TYR A 352 -9.48 -2.57 16.54
N ALA A 353 -10.66 -2.53 15.91
CA ALA A 353 -11.47 -3.73 15.68
C ALA A 353 -10.71 -4.79 14.88
N ASN A 354 -10.03 -4.39 13.80
CA ASN A 354 -9.20 -5.30 13.01
C ASN A 354 -8.04 -5.89 13.84
N ASN A 355 -7.44 -5.13 14.75
CA ASN A 355 -6.41 -5.65 15.65
C ASN A 355 -6.99 -6.72 16.58
N ILE A 356 -8.09 -6.42 17.29
CA ILE A 356 -8.74 -7.39 18.19
C ILE A 356 -9.16 -8.64 17.43
N THR A 357 -9.78 -8.48 16.27
CA THR A 357 -10.18 -9.58 15.40
C THR A 357 -9.01 -10.50 15.08
N LYS A 358 -7.90 -9.94 14.60
CA LYS A 358 -6.73 -10.75 14.20
C LYS A 358 -6.06 -11.38 15.40
N TYR A 359 -6.07 -10.69 16.54
CA TYR A 359 -5.59 -11.22 17.81
C TYR A 359 -6.43 -12.42 18.27
N LEU A 360 -7.76 -12.30 18.31
CA LEU A 360 -8.67 -13.41 18.63
C LEU A 360 -8.48 -14.60 17.67
N LEU A 361 -8.36 -14.34 16.36
CA LEU A 361 -8.09 -15.37 15.36
C LEU A 361 -6.72 -16.04 15.52
N SER A 362 -5.75 -15.37 16.15
CA SER A 362 -4.42 -15.93 16.41
C SER A 362 -4.38 -16.86 17.62
N MET A 363 -5.33 -16.74 18.54
CA MET A 363 -5.35 -17.53 19.78
C MET A 363 -5.75 -19.01 19.58
N GLY A 364 -6.42 -19.36 18.47
CA GLY A 364 -7.03 -20.68 18.31
C GLY A 364 -6.14 -21.79 17.72
N GLN A 365 -6.07 -22.93 18.40
CA GLN A 365 -5.82 -24.26 17.82
C GLN A 365 -6.88 -25.27 18.32
N LYS A 366 -7.36 -26.15 17.43
CA LYS A 366 -8.35 -27.23 17.66
C LYS A 366 -9.71 -26.76 18.22
N ASP A 367 -10.67 -26.48 17.34
CA ASP A 367 -12.13 -26.51 17.54
C ASP A 367 -12.80 -25.73 18.70
N HIS A 368 -12.06 -25.03 19.58
CA HIS A 368 -12.59 -24.21 20.68
C HIS A 368 -11.68 -23.00 21.02
N PHE A 369 -12.20 -22.05 21.79
CA PHE A 369 -11.40 -20.95 22.38
C PHE A 369 -10.43 -21.53 23.42
N PHE A 370 -9.13 -21.45 23.13
CA PHE A 370 -8.07 -22.02 23.97
C PHE A 370 -6.96 -21.00 24.21
N VAL A 371 -6.64 -20.76 25.49
CA VAL A 371 -5.53 -19.87 25.88
C VAL A 371 -4.26 -20.71 25.97
N ASN A 372 -3.44 -20.66 24.91
CA ASN A 372 -2.14 -21.34 24.90
C ASN A 372 -1.06 -20.45 25.54
N LEU A 373 -0.68 -20.71 26.79
CA LEU A 373 0.38 -19.95 27.48
C LEU A 373 1.79 -20.20 26.92
N GLU A 374 1.99 -21.22 26.08
CA GLU A 374 3.26 -21.42 25.34
C GLU A 374 3.38 -20.48 24.14
N ASP A 375 2.28 -19.85 23.72
CA ASP A 375 2.29 -18.86 22.66
C ASP A 375 2.87 -17.52 23.19
N GLU A 376 3.98 -17.06 22.63
CA GLU A 376 4.69 -15.85 23.06
C GLU A 376 3.82 -14.58 23.01
N VAL A 377 2.84 -14.49 22.10
CA VAL A 377 1.95 -13.34 22.00
C VAL A 377 0.92 -13.39 23.12
N ILE A 378 0.27 -14.54 23.31
CA ILE A 378 -0.69 -14.76 24.38
C ILE A 378 0.00 -14.54 25.73
N ARG A 379 1.15 -15.16 25.95
CA ARG A 379 1.93 -15.01 27.19
C ARG A 379 2.38 -13.58 27.43
N GLY A 380 2.77 -12.85 26.39
CA GLY A 380 3.20 -11.45 26.48
C GLY A 380 2.05 -10.50 26.85
N SER A 381 0.85 -10.76 26.33
CA SER A 381 -0.32 -9.89 26.48
C SER A 381 -1.26 -10.25 27.64
N ILE A 382 -1.21 -11.48 28.16
CA ILE A 382 -2.01 -11.89 29.32
C ILE A 382 -1.46 -11.30 30.62
N VAL A 383 -2.33 -10.61 31.37
CA VAL A 383 -2.03 -9.99 32.66
C VAL A 383 -2.59 -10.83 33.81
N LEU A 384 -3.83 -11.28 33.67
CA LEU A 384 -4.52 -12.16 34.62
C LEU A 384 -5.01 -13.40 33.89
N ASP A 385 -4.82 -14.57 34.48
CA ASP A 385 -5.44 -15.82 34.05
C ASP A 385 -6.34 -16.34 35.17
N ASN A 386 -7.66 -16.25 34.97
CA ASN A 386 -8.68 -16.61 35.98
C ASN A 386 -8.40 -15.98 37.35
N GLY A 387 -8.01 -14.70 37.37
CA GLY A 387 -7.66 -13.95 38.58
C GLY A 387 -6.21 -14.11 39.08
N LYS A 388 -5.44 -15.05 38.53
CA LYS A 388 -4.01 -15.21 38.86
C LYS A 388 -3.15 -14.22 38.08
N LEU A 389 -2.35 -13.43 38.77
CA LEU A 389 -1.41 -12.48 38.15
C LEU A 389 -0.27 -13.22 37.43
N LEU A 390 -0.12 -12.95 36.13
CA LEU A 390 0.94 -13.49 35.26
C LEU A 390 1.86 -12.40 34.67
N TRP A 391 1.55 -11.12 34.90
CA TRP A 391 2.38 -9.99 34.51
C TRP A 391 3.44 -9.68 35.59
N PRO A 392 4.69 -9.32 35.23
CA PRO A 392 5.22 -9.18 33.87
C PRO A 392 5.52 -10.53 33.19
N PRO A 393 5.50 -10.60 31.84
CA PRO A 393 5.89 -11.79 31.13
C PRO A 393 7.38 -12.11 31.35
N PRO A 394 7.79 -13.38 31.29
CA PRO A 394 9.20 -13.74 31.27
C PRO A 394 9.88 -13.04 30.07
N PRO A 395 11.15 -12.65 30.20
CA PRO A 395 11.88 -12.07 29.08
C PRO A 395 11.80 -13.03 27.88
N PRO A 396 11.55 -12.52 26.65
CA PRO A 396 11.44 -13.36 25.47
C PRO A 396 12.68 -14.24 25.35
N LYS A 397 12.51 -15.51 24.97
CA LYS A 397 13.66 -16.32 24.52
C LYS A 397 14.24 -15.58 23.32
N VAL A 398 15.43 -15.01 23.49
CA VAL A 398 16.12 -14.25 22.45
C VAL A 398 16.46 -15.23 21.34
N THR A 399 15.55 -15.46 20.40
CA THR A 399 15.97 -15.75 19.05
C THR A 399 16.66 -14.47 18.60
N PRO A 400 17.96 -14.53 18.27
CA PRO A 400 18.62 -13.37 17.69
C PRO A 400 17.74 -12.90 16.53
N PRO A 401 17.53 -11.58 16.35
CA PRO A 401 17.05 -11.11 15.05
C PRO A 401 17.89 -11.83 14.00
N PRO A 402 17.29 -12.34 12.91
CA PRO A 402 18.05 -13.03 11.88
C PRO A 402 19.26 -12.15 11.63
N THR A 403 20.45 -12.68 11.93
CA THR A 403 21.70 -11.97 11.68
C THR A 403 21.48 -11.40 10.31
N PRO A 404 21.53 -10.07 10.11
CA PRO A 404 21.45 -9.55 8.77
C PRO A 404 22.44 -10.43 8.03
N LYS A 405 21.95 -11.22 7.06
CA LYS A 405 22.86 -11.78 6.07
C LYS A 405 23.71 -10.58 5.74
N PRO A 406 25.04 -10.70 5.68
CA PRO A 406 25.78 -9.72 4.96
C PRO A 406 25.02 -9.60 3.64
N VAL A 407 24.25 -8.51 3.52
CA VAL A 407 24.37 -7.65 2.37
C VAL A 407 25.87 -7.58 2.36
N GLU A 408 26.50 -8.38 1.49
CA GLU A 408 27.79 -7.99 0.98
C GLU A 408 27.62 -6.50 0.88
N GLU A 409 28.34 -5.75 1.70
CA GLU A 409 28.52 -4.36 1.40
C GLU A 409 28.83 -4.45 -0.09
N ILE A 410 27.88 -4.01 -0.91
CA ILE A 410 28.25 -3.18 -2.03
C ILE A 410 29.08 -2.20 -1.26
N LYS A 411 30.41 -2.46 -1.21
CA LYS A 411 31.38 -1.54 -0.67
C LYS A 411 30.81 -0.25 -1.19
N ALA A 412 30.55 0.70 -0.29
CA ALA A 412 30.47 2.03 -0.77
C ALA A 412 31.79 2.19 -1.52
N VAL A 413 31.76 1.93 -2.83
CA VAL A 413 32.46 2.69 -3.82
C VAL A 413 31.95 4.03 -3.39
N THR A 414 32.72 4.68 -2.51
CA THR A 414 32.84 6.12 -2.52
C THR A 414 32.73 6.41 -3.99
N VAL A 415 31.56 6.87 -4.40
CA VAL A 415 31.40 7.38 -5.75
C VAL A 415 32.34 8.56 -5.65
N VAL A 416 33.61 8.30 -5.98
CA VAL A 416 34.58 9.31 -6.33
C VAL A 416 33.78 10.01 -7.40
N GLU A 417 33.22 11.16 -7.06
CA GLU A 417 32.38 11.90 -8.00
C GLU A 417 33.23 11.98 -9.24
N ASP A 418 32.80 11.28 -10.30
CA ASP A 418 33.61 11.20 -11.51
C ASP A 418 33.93 12.65 -11.86
N THR A 419 35.23 12.94 -11.96
CA THR A 419 35.66 14.28 -12.31
C THR A 419 34.89 14.70 -13.57
N PRO A 420 34.61 16.00 -13.77
CA PRO A 420 33.96 16.44 -14.99
C PRO A 420 34.62 15.90 -16.27
N PHE A 421 35.95 15.67 -16.22
CA PHE A 421 36.69 14.94 -17.24
C PHE A 421 36.25 13.47 -17.37
N ASN A 422 36.25 12.67 -16.30
CA ASN A 422 35.84 11.27 -16.35
C ASN A 422 34.39 11.08 -16.81
N LYS A 423 33.45 11.96 -16.41
CA LYS A 423 32.07 11.93 -16.92
C LYS A 423 32.01 12.16 -18.42
N THR A 424 32.72 13.19 -18.89
CA THR A 424 32.82 13.52 -20.32
C THR A 424 33.50 12.40 -21.11
N PHE A 425 34.59 11.84 -20.58
CA PHE A 425 35.32 10.74 -21.20
C PHE A 425 34.47 9.48 -21.31
N LYS A 426 33.77 9.07 -20.24
CA LYS A 426 32.86 7.91 -20.27
C LYS A 426 31.74 8.12 -21.30
N SER A 427 31.12 9.30 -21.33
CA SER A 427 30.09 9.65 -22.31
C SER A 427 30.64 9.60 -23.75
N ALA A 428 31.79 10.23 -24.00
CA ALA A 428 32.44 10.21 -25.31
C ALA A 428 32.83 8.80 -25.75
N ALA A 429 33.33 7.97 -24.83
CA ALA A 429 33.67 6.57 -25.08
C ALA A 429 32.43 5.74 -25.44
N THR A 430 31.31 5.91 -24.72
CA THR A 430 30.05 5.23 -25.04
C THR A 430 29.49 5.66 -26.39
N ILE A 431 29.51 6.95 -26.71
CA ILE A 431 29.08 7.47 -28.01
C ILE A 431 29.98 6.93 -29.12
N THR A 432 31.30 6.93 -28.91
CA THR A 432 32.27 6.39 -29.87
C THR A 432 32.02 4.91 -30.11
N ALA A 433 31.84 4.11 -29.06
CA ALA A 433 31.52 2.69 -29.18
C ALA A 433 30.20 2.46 -29.94
N GLY A 434 29.17 3.27 -29.68
CA GLY A 434 27.90 3.20 -30.38
C GLY A 434 28.02 3.54 -31.87
N VAL A 435 28.62 4.69 -32.20
CA VAL A 435 28.79 5.16 -33.59
C VAL A 435 29.69 4.20 -34.37
N THR A 436 30.86 3.84 -33.84
CA THR A 436 31.77 2.89 -34.48
C THR A 436 31.14 1.51 -34.61
N GLY A 437 30.39 1.04 -33.61
CA GLY A 437 29.67 -0.22 -33.67
C GLY A 437 28.66 -0.26 -34.82
N VAL A 438 27.83 0.79 -34.96
CA VAL A 438 26.86 0.90 -36.06
C VAL A 438 27.55 0.99 -37.42
N THR A 439 28.64 1.76 -37.55
CA THR A 439 29.40 1.83 -38.80
C THR A 439 30.10 0.51 -39.14
N ALA A 440 30.63 -0.20 -38.13
CA ALA A 440 31.29 -1.50 -38.31
C ALA A 440 30.33 -2.60 -38.78
N LEU A 441 29.04 -2.53 -38.42
CA LEU A 441 28.02 -3.43 -38.99
C LEU A 441 27.92 -3.29 -40.51
N GLY A 442 28.29 -2.14 -41.09
CA GLY A 442 28.40 -1.95 -42.52
C GLY A 442 29.46 -2.84 -43.18
N LEU A 443 30.56 -3.13 -42.48
CA LEU A 443 31.62 -4.02 -42.96
C LEU A 443 31.16 -5.49 -42.98
N ALA A 444 30.25 -5.86 -42.07
CA ALA A 444 29.67 -7.20 -41.97
C ALA A 444 28.39 -7.37 -42.81
N SER A 445 27.93 -6.32 -43.50
CA SER A 445 26.67 -6.34 -44.25
C SER A 445 26.79 -7.21 -45.51
N PRO A 446 26.03 -8.30 -45.64
CA PRO A 446 26.12 -9.19 -46.80
C PRO A 446 25.42 -8.63 -48.04
N ASN A 447 24.43 -7.72 -47.88
CA ASN A 447 23.65 -7.13 -48.96
C ASN A 447 22.89 -5.87 -48.49
N GLN A 448 22.29 -5.15 -49.44
CA GLN A 448 21.53 -3.93 -49.17
C GLN A 448 20.29 -4.17 -48.29
N SER A 449 19.63 -5.33 -48.40
CA SER A 449 18.45 -5.67 -47.60
C SER A 449 18.77 -5.75 -46.10
N PHE A 450 19.96 -6.23 -45.73
CA PHE A 450 20.44 -6.19 -44.35
C PHE A 450 20.53 -4.76 -43.83
N SER A 451 21.15 -3.85 -44.59
CA SER A 451 21.28 -2.44 -44.19
C SER A 451 19.91 -1.75 -44.06
N GLN A 452 18.95 -2.04 -44.94
CA GLN A 452 17.57 -1.55 -44.83
C GLN A 452 16.87 -2.10 -43.59
N MET A 453 17.00 -3.40 -43.29
CA MET A 453 16.42 -4.02 -42.10
C MET A 453 17.01 -3.46 -40.81
N MET A 454 18.33 -3.27 -40.76
CA MET A 454 19.02 -2.66 -39.61
C MET A 454 18.59 -1.21 -39.38
N THR A 455 18.34 -0.45 -40.44
CA THR A 455 17.81 0.91 -40.34
C THR A 455 16.40 0.89 -39.72
N THR A 456 15.52 0.03 -40.23
CA THR A 456 14.17 -0.16 -39.69
C THR A 456 14.20 -0.64 -38.24
N PHE A 457 15.10 -1.56 -37.90
CA PHE A 457 15.30 -2.03 -36.53
C PHE A 457 15.75 -0.91 -35.58
N GLY A 458 16.74 -0.10 -35.98
CA GLY A 458 17.21 1.03 -35.17
C GLY A 458 16.12 2.07 -34.92
N LEU A 459 15.41 2.48 -35.97
CA LEU A 459 14.32 3.45 -35.86
C LEU A 459 13.14 2.90 -35.06
N SER A 460 12.74 1.65 -35.29
CA SER A 460 11.66 1.02 -34.51
C SER A 460 12.04 0.83 -33.04
N GLY A 461 13.32 0.58 -32.72
CA GLY A 461 13.81 0.53 -31.35
C GLY A 461 13.67 1.87 -30.63
N ILE A 462 14.00 2.99 -31.29
CA ILE A 462 13.82 4.35 -30.74
C ILE A 462 12.34 4.67 -30.55
N VAL A 463 11.50 4.35 -31.55
CA VAL A 463 10.04 4.52 -31.46
C VAL A 463 9.48 3.71 -30.29
N GLY A 464 9.88 2.45 -30.15
CA GLY A 464 9.47 1.57 -29.05
C GLY A 464 9.89 2.10 -27.68
N TYR A 465 11.13 2.59 -27.55
CA TYR A 465 11.64 3.20 -26.32
C TYR A 465 10.76 4.36 -25.87
N HIS A 466 10.52 5.35 -26.72
CA HIS A 466 9.71 6.51 -26.36
C HIS A 466 8.24 6.14 -26.12
N THR A 467 7.67 5.27 -26.96
CA THR A 467 6.26 4.88 -26.86
C THR A 467 5.95 4.18 -25.53
N VAL A 468 6.84 3.31 -25.05
CA VAL A 468 6.64 2.58 -23.78
C VAL A 468 6.82 3.48 -22.57
N TRP A 469 7.78 4.43 -22.62
CA TRP A 469 8.01 5.38 -21.52
C TRP A 469 6.82 6.30 -21.24
N GLU A 470 5.97 6.56 -22.23
CA GLU A 470 4.77 7.38 -22.09
C GLU A 470 3.55 6.63 -21.55
N VAL A 471 3.65 5.30 -21.34
CA VAL A 471 2.54 4.49 -20.83
C VAL A 471 2.28 4.83 -19.36
N LYS A 472 1.00 4.99 -19.01
CA LYS A 472 0.62 5.29 -17.62
C LYS A 472 0.97 4.11 -16.69
N PRO A 473 1.56 4.33 -15.49
CA PRO A 473 1.95 3.24 -14.59
C PRO A 473 0.81 2.28 -14.22
N ALA A 474 -0.42 2.79 -14.11
CA ALA A 474 -1.61 1.97 -13.85
C ALA A 474 -1.99 1.02 -15.00
N LEU A 475 -1.42 1.20 -16.19
CA LEU A 475 -1.69 0.44 -17.40
C LEU A 475 -0.53 -0.49 -17.80
N HIS A 476 0.47 -0.68 -16.93
CA HIS A 476 1.58 -1.62 -17.19
C HIS A 476 1.11 -3.08 -17.37
N SER A 477 0.10 -3.54 -16.62
CA SER A 477 -0.43 -4.90 -16.81
C SER A 477 -1.16 -5.06 -18.16
N PRO A 478 -2.07 -4.14 -18.55
CA PRO A 478 -2.57 -4.08 -19.93
C PRO A 478 -1.47 -3.98 -21.00
N LEU A 479 -0.40 -3.21 -20.76
CA LEU A 479 0.74 -3.12 -21.67
C LEU A 479 1.39 -4.49 -21.89
N MET A 480 1.69 -5.23 -20.81
CA MET A 480 2.24 -6.59 -20.90
C MET A 480 1.30 -7.52 -21.70
N SER A 481 -0.01 -7.41 -21.49
CA SER A 481 -0.99 -8.20 -22.23
C SER A 481 -1.03 -7.84 -23.73
N VAL A 482 -0.96 -6.55 -24.09
CA VAL A 482 -0.92 -6.09 -25.48
C VAL A 482 0.37 -6.54 -26.16
N THR A 483 1.52 -6.43 -25.50
CA THR A 483 2.80 -6.88 -26.06
C THR A 483 2.82 -8.39 -26.28
N ASN A 484 2.19 -9.16 -25.40
CA ASN A 484 2.01 -10.61 -25.58
C ASN A 484 1.06 -10.96 -26.73
N ALA A 485 0.02 -10.16 -26.95
CA ALA A 485 -0.89 -10.33 -28.08
C ALA A 485 -0.17 -10.04 -29.42
N ILE A 486 0.58 -8.94 -29.48
CA ILE A 486 1.32 -8.51 -30.68
C ILE A 486 2.49 -9.46 -30.96
N SER A 487 3.18 -9.98 -29.95
CA SER A 487 4.28 -10.94 -30.13
C SER A 487 3.83 -12.24 -30.81
N GLY A 488 2.53 -12.56 -30.76
CA GLY A 488 1.91 -13.61 -31.57
C GLY A 488 2.05 -13.42 -33.09
N LEU A 489 2.57 -12.27 -33.58
CA LEU A 489 3.00 -12.10 -34.97
C LEU A 489 4.14 -13.05 -35.40
N THR A 490 4.73 -13.82 -34.48
CA THR A 490 5.53 -15.01 -34.84
C THR A 490 4.76 -15.97 -35.77
N ALA A 491 3.43 -15.92 -35.77
CA ALA A 491 2.57 -16.60 -36.75
C ALA A 491 2.95 -16.25 -38.20
N ALA A 492 3.32 -15.00 -38.50
CA ALA A 492 3.72 -14.59 -39.85
C ALA A 492 4.96 -15.35 -40.34
N GLY A 493 5.95 -15.55 -39.46
CA GLY A 493 7.13 -16.37 -39.77
C GLY A 493 6.78 -17.84 -39.98
N GLY A 494 5.86 -18.37 -39.17
CA GLY A 494 5.32 -19.73 -39.36
C GLY A 494 4.62 -19.88 -40.71
N LEU A 495 3.74 -18.94 -41.08
CA LEU A 495 3.03 -18.93 -42.36
C LEU A 495 4.00 -18.96 -43.55
N CYS A 496 5.12 -18.22 -43.51
CA CYS A 496 6.13 -18.24 -44.58
C CYS A 496 6.80 -19.60 -44.80
N VAL A 497 6.80 -20.48 -43.78
CA VAL A 497 7.49 -21.80 -43.83
C VAL A 497 6.48 -22.96 -43.96
N MET A 498 5.19 -22.70 -43.76
CA MET A 498 4.13 -23.69 -43.95
C MET A 498 3.96 -24.06 -45.44
N GLY A 499 3.55 -25.30 -45.68
CA GLY A 499 3.38 -25.86 -47.02
C GLY A 499 3.06 -27.35 -46.97
N GLY A 500 3.01 -27.99 -48.15
CA GLY A 500 2.71 -29.43 -48.27
C GLY A 500 1.25 -29.76 -48.57
N GLY A 501 0.42 -28.76 -48.88
CA GLY A 501 -1.01 -28.93 -49.13
C GLY A 501 -1.79 -29.01 -47.82
N LEU A 502 -2.71 -29.97 -47.70
CA LEU A 502 -3.57 -30.07 -46.51
C LEU A 502 -2.81 -30.50 -45.24
N THR A 503 -1.77 -31.31 -45.40
CA THR A 503 -0.92 -31.79 -44.29
C THR A 503 0.55 -31.48 -44.56
N PRO A 504 1.36 -31.16 -43.55
CA PRO A 504 2.76 -30.83 -43.76
C PRO A 504 3.51 -32.03 -44.35
N SER A 505 4.43 -31.78 -45.29
CA SER A 505 5.17 -32.83 -46.00
C SER A 505 6.56 -33.10 -45.39
N ASN A 506 7.09 -32.18 -44.58
CA ASN A 506 8.41 -32.30 -43.96
C ASN A 506 8.46 -31.69 -42.56
N THR A 507 9.54 -31.98 -41.82
CA THR A 507 9.73 -31.53 -40.44
C THR A 507 9.67 -30.00 -40.28
N PRO A 508 10.33 -29.18 -41.12
CA PRO A 508 10.19 -27.72 -41.05
C PRO A 508 8.74 -27.24 -41.17
N GLN A 509 7.95 -27.79 -42.09
CA GLN A 509 6.54 -27.45 -42.26
C GLN A 509 5.69 -27.86 -41.06
N THR A 510 5.97 -29.01 -40.44
CA THR A 510 5.30 -29.44 -39.21
C THR A 510 5.60 -28.50 -38.04
N LEU A 511 6.85 -28.08 -37.89
CA LEU A 511 7.25 -27.10 -36.88
C LEU A 511 6.62 -25.73 -37.14
N ALA A 512 6.54 -25.32 -38.41
CA ALA A 512 5.89 -24.08 -38.82
C ALA A 512 4.38 -24.09 -38.52
N LEU A 513 3.70 -25.21 -38.78
CA LEU A 513 2.29 -25.43 -38.42
C LEU A 513 2.08 -25.29 -36.89
N ALA A 514 2.93 -25.93 -36.09
CA ALA A 514 2.88 -25.85 -34.63
C ALA A 514 3.15 -24.41 -34.14
N ALA A 515 4.15 -23.73 -34.71
CA ALA A 515 4.47 -22.34 -34.39
C ALA A 515 3.30 -21.41 -34.71
N THR A 516 2.68 -21.53 -35.89
CA THR A 516 1.51 -20.75 -36.29
C THR A 516 0.32 -21.00 -35.37
N PHE A 517 0.07 -22.26 -35.00
CA PHE A 517 -1.01 -22.63 -34.07
C PHE A 517 -0.82 -21.99 -32.68
N ILE A 518 0.36 -22.16 -32.07
CA ILE A 518 0.66 -21.60 -30.74
C ILE A 518 0.66 -20.07 -30.77
N SER A 519 1.23 -19.47 -31.80
CA SER A 519 1.22 -18.02 -31.97
C SER A 519 -0.20 -17.45 -32.06
N SER A 520 -1.12 -18.20 -32.69
CA SER A 520 -2.53 -17.81 -32.81
C SER A 520 -3.28 -17.91 -31.48
N ILE A 521 -2.90 -18.85 -30.59
CA ILE A 521 -3.38 -18.88 -29.20
C ILE A 521 -3.03 -17.57 -28.48
N ASN A 522 -1.78 -17.10 -28.63
CA ASN A 522 -1.33 -15.85 -28.02
C ASN A 522 -2.11 -14.63 -28.56
N ILE A 523 -2.37 -14.57 -29.87
CA ILE A 523 -3.16 -13.50 -30.48
C ILE A 523 -4.58 -13.47 -29.89
N GLY A 524 -5.31 -14.59 -29.97
CA GLY A 524 -6.70 -14.67 -29.53
C GLY A 524 -6.86 -14.43 -28.02
N GLY A 525 -5.98 -15.04 -27.22
CA GLY A 525 -6.00 -14.89 -25.77
C GLY A 525 -5.59 -13.49 -25.31
N GLY A 526 -4.48 -12.98 -25.85
CA GLY A 526 -3.89 -11.71 -25.43
C GLY A 526 -4.79 -10.49 -25.70
N PHE A 527 -5.44 -10.41 -26.86
CA PHE A 527 -6.35 -9.29 -27.16
C PHE A 527 -7.65 -9.35 -26.33
N LEU A 528 -8.18 -10.53 -26.05
CA LEU A 528 -9.36 -10.66 -25.19
C LEU A 528 -9.03 -10.29 -23.74
N ILE A 529 -7.89 -10.72 -23.22
CA ILE A 529 -7.47 -10.37 -21.86
C ILE A 529 -7.20 -8.89 -21.73
N THR A 530 -6.50 -8.30 -22.69
CA THR A 530 -6.30 -6.86 -22.75
C THR A 530 -7.63 -6.13 -22.65
N LYS A 531 -8.61 -6.52 -23.48
CA LYS A 531 -9.95 -5.94 -23.45
C LYS A 531 -10.58 -6.05 -22.06
N ARG A 532 -10.57 -7.24 -21.45
CA ARG A 532 -11.13 -7.48 -20.11
C ARG A 532 -10.47 -6.61 -19.05
N MET A 533 -9.14 -6.48 -19.07
CA MET A 533 -8.41 -5.61 -18.16
C MET A 533 -8.80 -4.13 -18.34
N LEU A 534 -8.90 -3.66 -19.58
CA LEU A 534 -9.23 -2.27 -19.90
C LEU A 534 -10.69 -1.90 -19.57
N ASP A 535 -11.61 -2.86 -19.69
CA ASP A 535 -13.02 -2.69 -19.35
C ASP A 535 -13.23 -2.53 -17.84
N MET A 536 -12.35 -3.11 -16.99
CA MET A 536 -12.39 -2.92 -15.53
C MET A 536 -12.12 -1.47 -15.11
N PHE A 537 -11.44 -0.70 -15.95
CA PHE A 537 -11.18 0.71 -15.68
C PHE A 537 -12.32 1.64 -16.11
N LYS A 538 -13.40 1.11 -16.69
CA LYS A 538 -14.57 1.90 -17.09
C LYS A 538 -15.41 2.23 -15.86
N ARG A 539 -15.70 3.51 -15.65
CA ARG A 539 -16.55 3.95 -14.55
C ARG A 539 -18.01 3.95 -15.00
N PRO A 540 -18.98 3.68 -14.10
CA PRO A 540 -20.39 3.78 -14.42
C PRO A 540 -20.84 5.18 -14.87
N SER A 541 -20.10 6.22 -14.49
CA SER A 541 -20.36 7.61 -14.84
C SER A 541 -19.70 8.09 -16.14
N ASP A 542 -18.90 7.24 -16.80
CA ASP A 542 -18.24 7.62 -18.05
C ASP A 542 -19.28 7.67 -19.20
N PRO A 543 -19.14 8.59 -20.18
CA PRO A 543 -20.01 8.63 -21.35
C PRO A 543 -20.03 7.29 -22.11
N PRO A 544 -21.11 7.00 -22.85
CA PRO A 544 -21.15 5.82 -23.72
C PRO A 544 -20.04 5.91 -24.78
N GLU A 545 -19.28 4.83 -24.92
CA GLU A 545 -18.20 4.69 -25.89
C GLU A 545 -18.64 3.75 -27.01
N TYR A 546 -18.36 4.12 -28.27
CA TYR A 546 -18.84 3.41 -29.47
C TYR A 546 -17.69 2.66 -30.19
N HIS A 547 -16.98 1.79 -29.46
CA HIS A 547 -15.75 1.15 -29.96
C HIS A 547 -15.93 0.26 -31.19
N PHE A 548 -17.15 -0.22 -31.47
CA PHE A 548 -17.42 -0.97 -32.69
C PHE A 548 -17.15 -0.16 -33.97
N LEU A 549 -17.16 1.18 -33.90
CA LEU A 549 -16.81 2.05 -35.03
C LEU A 549 -15.36 1.88 -35.48
N TYR A 550 -14.47 1.39 -34.63
CA TYR A 550 -13.09 1.06 -35.03
C TYR A 550 -13.00 -0.17 -35.96
N ALA A 551 -14.11 -0.87 -36.21
CA ALA A 551 -14.19 -1.83 -37.31
C ALA A 551 -14.10 -1.14 -38.69
N LEU A 552 -14.48 0.14 -38.80
CA LEU A 552 -14.41 0.90 -40.05
C LEU A 552 -12.97 1.03 -40.59
N PRO A 553 -11.97 1.54 -39.83
CA PRO A 553 -10.59 1.59 -40.31
C PRO A 553 -9.99 0.20 -40.54
N GLY A 554 -10.33 -0.80 -39.72
CA GLY A 554 -9.87 -2.18 -39.92
C GLY A 554 -10.42 -2.80 -41.22
N GLY A 555 -11.71 -2.63 -41.48
CA GLY A 555 -12.35 -3.07 -42.72
C GLY A 555 -11.84 -2.32 -43.94
N ALA A 556 -11.58 -1.02 -43.82
CA ALA A 556 -10.99 -0.22 -44.90
C ALA A 556 -9.56 -0.69 -45.24
N LEU A 557 -8.72 -0.93 -44.23
CA LEU A 557 -7.36 -1.45 -44.43
C LEU A 557 -7.38 -2.78 -45.18
N LEU A 558 -8.16 -3.75 -44.69
CA LEU A 558 -8.27 -5.08 -45.32
C LEU A 558 -8.92 -5.00 -46.70
N GLY A 559 -9.94 -4.16 -46.89
CA GLY A 559 -10.61 -3.99 -48.18
C GLY A 559 -9.71 -3.39 -49.26
N ILE A 560 -8.96 -2.33 -48.91
CA ILE A 560 -7.97 -1.71 -49.80
C ILE A 560 -6.86 -2.72 -50.12
N TYR A 561 -6.39 -3.45 -49.11
CA TYR A 561 -5.41 -4.52 -49.30
C TYR A 561 -5.90 -5.60 -50.26
N SER A 562 -7.09 -6.16 -50.02
CA SER A 562 -7.66 -7.20 -50.88
C SER A 562 -7.85 -6.72 -52.31
N TYR A 563 -8.38 -5.51 -52.51
CA TYR A 563 -8.49 -4.91 -53.84
C TYR A 563 -7.11 -4.76 -54.50
N GLY A 564 -6.12 -4.26 -53.75
CA GLY A 564 -4.76 -4.08 -54.25
C GLY A 564 -4.08 -5.40 -54.64
N ALA A 565 -4.24 -6.43 -53.80
CA ALA A 565 -3.71 -7.77 -54.04
C ALA A 565 -4.37 -8.44 -55.25
N MET A 566 -5.70 -8.35 -55.38
CA MET A 566 -6.45 -8.93 -56.51
C MET A 566 -6.09 -8.30 -57.86
N ASN A 567 -5.72 -7.02 -57.87
CA ASN A 567 -5.34 -6.29 -59.08
C ASN A 567 -3.83 -6.29 -59.33
N GLY A 568 -3.04 -6.99 -58.50
CA GLY A 568 -1.60 -7.15 -58.71
C GLY A 568 -0.78 -5.87 -58.49
N PHE A 569 -1.21 -4.96 -57.61
CA PHE A 569 -0.43 -3.76 -57.30
C PHE A 569 0.86 -4.15 -56.54
N PRO A 570 2.05 -3.77 -57.02
CA PRO A 570 3.32 -4.34 -56.54
C PRO A 570 3.67 -3.94 -55.10
N GLU A 571 3.33 -2.72 -54.68
CA GLU A 571 3.73 -2.17 -53.38
C GLU A 571 2.71 -2.38 -52.26
N ILE A 572 1.57 -3.03 -52.55
CA ILE A 572 0.46 -3.13 -51.58
C ILE A 572 0.86 -3.89 -50.31
N ASN A 573 1.65 -4.95 -50.44
CA ASN A 573 2.12 -5.74 -49.29
C ASN A 573 3.04 -4.91 -48.38
N HIS A 574 4.01 -4.20 -48.95
CA HIS A 574 4.98 -3.38 -48.18
C HIS A 574 4.30 -2.21 -47.46
N LEU A 575 3.39 -1.51 -48.12
CA LEU A 575 2.65 -0.41 -47.50
C LEU A 575 1.65 -0.89 -46.43
N THR A 576 1.08 -2.09 -46.62
CA THR A 576 0.20 -2.68 -45.60
C THR A 576 0.98 -3.18 -44.38
N PHE A 577 2.21 -3.70 -44.55
CA PHE A 577 3.10 -3.96 -43.43
C PHE A 577 3.44 -2.68 -42.66
N LEU A 578 3.75 -1.58 -43.35
CA LEU A 578 3.99 -0.28 -42.70
C LEU A 578 2.76 0.19 -41.91
N ALA A 579 1.57 0.17 -42.53
CA ALA A 579 0.32 0.54 -41.85
C ALA A 579 0.05 -0.35 -40.62
N SER A 580 0.32 -1.65 -40.76
CA SER A 580 0.18 -2.62 -39.67
C SER A 580 1.14 -2.34 -38.52
N SER A 581 2.41 -2.06 -38.82
CA SER A 581 3.41 -1.68 -37.81
C SER A 581 3.03 -0.37 -37.10
N LEU A 582 2.56 0.64 -37.83
CA LEU A 582 2.09 1.89 -37.23
C LEU A 582 0.88 1.68 -36.32
N CYS A 583 -0.04 0.78 -36.69
CA CYS A 583 -1.17 0.40 -35.84
C CYS A 583 -0.70 -0.32 -34.56
N CYS A 584 0.29 -1.21 -34.66
CA CYS A 584 0.90 -1.85 -33.48
C CYS A 584 1.62 -0.84 -32.57
N VAL A 585 2.33 0.14 -33.12
CA VAL A 585 2.90 1.25 -32.34
C VAL A 585 1.79 2.07 -31.67
N GLY A 586 0.74 2.40 -32.42
CA GLY A 586 -0.46 3.07 -31.91
C GLY A 586 -1.17 2.30 -30.80
N ALA A 587 -1.06 0.96 -30.80
CA ALA A 587 -1.61 0.12 -29.75
C ALA A 587 -0.95 0.39 -28.39
N LEU A 588 0.37 0.55 -28.39
CA LEU A 588 1.14 0.89 -27.20
C LEU A 588 0.96 2.36 -26.84
N ALA A 589 1.05 3.26 -27.81
CA ALA A 589 0.86 4.71 -27.60
C ALA A 589 -0.53 5.03 -27.03
N GLY A 590 -1.56 4.29 -27.43
CA GLY A 590 -2.92 4.41 -26.91
C GLY A 590 -3.04 4.16 -25.41
N LEU A 591 -2.09 3.42 -24.80
CA LEU A 591 -2.03 3.14 -23.36
C LEU A 591 -1.42 4.29 -22.52
N SER A 592 -1.02 5.40 -23.15
CA SER A 592 -0.57 6.62 -22.44
C SER A 592 -1.67 7.26 -21.57
N SER A 593 -2.94 7.01 -21.91
CA SER A 593 -4.09 7.52 -21.16
C SER A 593 -5.21 6.50 -21.06
N GLN A 594 -5.93 6.53 -19.94
CA GLN A 594 -7.09 5.67 -19.71
C GLN A 594 -8.20 5.88 -20.76
N LYS A 595 -8.34 7.11 -21.27
CA LYS A 595 -9.37 7.44 -22.26
C LYS A 595 -9.07 6.81 -23.62
N THR A 596 -7.80 6.67 -23.97
CA THR A 596 -7.33 6.18 -25.28
C THR A 596 -6.95 4.69 -25.24
N ALA A 597 -6.88 4.08 -24.05
CA ALA A 597 -6.40 2.71 -23.89
C ALA A 597 -7.18 1.68 -24.72
N ARG A 598 -8.51 1.86 -24.85
CA ARG A 598 -9.35 0.96 -25.66
C ARG A 598 -9.13 1.12 -27.16
N LEU A 599 -8.87 2.36 -27.61
CA LEU A 599 -8.41 2.62 -28.98
C LEU A 599 -7.08 1.89 -29.23
N GLY A 600 -6.16 1.91 -28.27
CA GLY A 600 -4.91 1.17 -28.35
C GLY A 600 -5.14 -0.32 -28.63
N ASN A 601 -6.02 -0.98 -27.87
CA ASN A 601 -6.35 -2.38 -28.11
C ASN A 601 -6.95 -2.62 -29.52
N ALA A 602 -7.81 -1.72 -30.00
CA ALA A 602 -8.40 -1.80 -31.34
C ALA A 602 -7.35 -1.65 -32.46
N LEU A 603 -6.43 -0.69 -32.33
CA LEU A 603 -5.32 -0.50 -33.28
C LEU A 603 -4.39 -1.71 -33.28
N GLY A 604 -4.14 -2.33 -32.13
CA GLY A 604 -3.36 -3.57 -32.06
C GLY A 604 -3.99 -4.71 -32.86
N MET A 605 -5.31 -4.90 -32.73
CA MET A 605 -6.03 -5.91 -33.52
C MET A 605 -5.96 -5.62 -35.03
N ILE A 606 -6.16 -4.35 -35.43
CA ILE A 606 -6.04 -3.93 -36.84
C ILE A 606 -4.64 -4.20 -37.38
N GLY A 607 -3.61 -3.87 -36.61
CA GLY A 607 -2.21 -4.08 -36.99
C GLY A 607 -1.86 -5.56 -37.17
N VAL A 608 -2.27 -6.42 -36.24
CA VAL A 608 -2.02 -7.86 -36.35
C VAL A 608 -2.79 -8.48 -37.51
N SER A 609 -4.05 -8.11 -37.71
CA SER A 609 -4.85 -8.59 -38.85
C SER A 609 -4.27 -8.16 -40.19
N GLY A 610 -3.85 -6.89 -40.33
CA GLY A 610 -3.21 -6.38 -41.54
C GLY A 610 -1.87 -7.07 -41.84
N GLY A 611 -1.07 -7.33 -40.80
CA GLY A 611 0.21 -8.04 -40.93
C GLY A 611 0.01 -9.47 -41.43
N ILE A 612 -0.90 -10.23 -40.82
CA ILE A 612 -1.20 -11.62 -41.24
C ILE A 612 -1.77 -11.65 -42.66
N ALA A 613 -2.71 -10.75 -42.99
CA ALA A 613 -3.29 -10.68 -44.33
C ALA A 613 -2.22 -10.39 -45.40
N SER A 614 -1.33 -9.43 -45.11
CA SER A 614 -0.20 -9.08 -46.00
C SER A 614 0.75 -10.24 -46.19
N THR A 615 1.07 -10.99 -45.13
CA THR A 615 1.90 -12.20 -45.21
C THR A 615 1.25 -13.26 -46.09
N LEU A 616 -0.05 -13.50 -45.93
CA LEU A 616 -0.77 -14.50 -46.74
C LEU A 616 -0.78 -14.14 -48.23
N GLY A 617 -1.06 -12.88 -48.59
CA GLY A 617 -1.05 -12.48 -50.00
C GLY A 617 0.35 -12.35 -50.59
N LEU A 618 1.39 -12.12 -49.77
CA LEU A 618 2.78 -12.18 -50.23
C LEU A 618 3.21 -13.61 -50.60
N ILE A 619 2.80 -14.61 -49.80
CA ILE A 619 3.13 -16.02 -50.05
C ILE A 619 2.29 -16.60 -51.19
N ASN A 620 1.04 -16.13 -51.33
CA ASN A 620 0.06 -16.62 -52.31
C ASN A 620 -0.07 -18.16 -52.31
N PRO A 621 -0.47 -18.77 -51.18
CA PRO A 621 -0.49 -20.22 -51.02
C PRO A 621 -1.54 -20.90 -51.92
N ASP A 622 -1.30 -22.15 -52.27
CA ASP A 622 -2.31 -22.97 -52.93
C ASP A 622 -3.53 -23.19 -52.02
N PRO A 623 -4.72 -23.50 -52.57
CA PRO A 623 -5.94 -23.60 -51.78
C PRO A 623 -5.87 -24.62 -50.63
N GLN A 624 -5.12 -25.72 -50.78
CA GLN A 624 -5.03 -26.73 -49.73
C GLN A 624 -4.15 -26.25 -48.58
N THR A 625 -3.01 -25.63 -48.89
CA THR A 625 -2.15 -24.99 -47.89
C THR A 625 -2.86 -23.81 -47.21
N LEU A 626 -3.67 -23.03 -47.94
CA LEU A 626 -4.46 -21.94 -47.35
C LEU A 626 -5.48 -22.47 -46.34
N ILE A 627 -6.15 -23.60 -46.62
CA ILE A 627 -7.05 -24.26 -45.67
C ILE A 627 -6.28 -24.71 -44.42
N GLN A 628 -5.10 -25.29 -44.59
CA GLN A 628 -4.24 -25.69 -43.47
C GLN A 628 -3.86 -24.49 -42.59
N MET A 629 -3.40 -23.39 -43.20
CA MET A 629 -3.06 -22.14 -42.52
C MET A 629 -4.27 -21.56 -41.77
N GLY A 630 -5.42 -21.48 -42.45
CA GLY A 630 -6.66 -20.98 -41.87
C GLY A 630 -7.15 -21.83 -40.71
N ALA A 631 -7.05 -23.16 -40.80
CA ALA A 631 -7.39 -24.08 -39.73
C ALA A 631 -6.47 -23.90 -38.51
N ALA A 632 -5.16 -23.76 -38.72
CA ALA A 632 -4.20 -23.53 -37.64
C ALA A 632 -4.44 -22.21 -36.91
N VAL A 633 -4.61 -21.12 -37.67
CA VAL A 633 -4.87 -19.79 -37.11
C VAL A 633 -6.23 -19.74 -36.40
N GLY A 634 -7.28 -20.23 -37.07
CA GLY A 634 -8.64 -20.22 -36.53
C GLY A 634 -8.78 -21.06 -35.26
N SER A 635 -8.30 -22.30 -35.27
CA SER A 635 -8.38 -23.17 -34.09
C SER A 635 -7.53 -22.67 -32.93
N GLY A 636 -6.31 -22.18 -33.19
CA GLY A 636 -5.45 -21.60 -32.17
C GLY A 636 -6.07 -20.35 -31.53
N ALA A 637 -6.55 -19.41 -32.35
CA ALA A 637 -7.21 -18.20 -31.84
C ALA A 637 -8.49 -18.50 -31.05
N LEU A 638 -9.28 -19.49 -31.48
CA LEU A 638 -10.47 -19.94 -30.74
C LEU A 638 -10.11 -20.53 -29.38
N ILE A 639 -9.08 -21.37 -29.31
CA ILE A 639 -8.58 -21.94 -28.04
C ILE A 639 -8.06 -20.83 -27.13
N GLY A 640 -7.24 -19.91 -27.65
CA GLY A 640 -6.74 -18.77 -26.90
C GLY A 640 -7.87 -17.90 -26.32
N THR A 641 -8.87 -17.60 -27.14
CA THR A 641 -10.07 -16.85 -26.72
C THR A 641 -10.87 -17.62 -25.65
N ALA A 642 -11.05 -18.94 -25.82
CA ALA A 642 -11.75 -19.77 -24.86
C ALA A 642 -11.05 -19.80 -23.50
N ILE A 643 -9.72 -19.97 -23.49
CA ILE A 643 -8.88 -19.92 -22.29
C ILE A 643 -9.01 -18.53 -21.63
N ALA A 644 -8.77 -17.47 -22.40
CA ALA A 644 -8.85 -16.09 -21.94
C ALA A 644 -10.22 -15.70 -21.39
N SER A 645 -11.32 -16.28 -21.87
CA SER A 645 -12.67 -15.98 -21.36
C SER A 645 -12.96 -16.59 -19.98
N ARG A 646 -12.32 -17.73 -19.65
CA ARG A 646 -12.60 -18.52 -18.43
C ARG A 646 -11.72 -18.14 -17.24
N ILE A 647 -10.62 -17.44 -17.49
CA ILE A 647 -9.65 -17.07 -16.44
C ILE A 647 -10.19 -15.96 -15.54
N LYS A 648 -9.91 -16.05 -14.24
CA LYS A 648 -10.24 -15.01 -13.28
C LYS A 648 -9.22 -13.89 -13.34
N VAL A 649 -9.66 -12.67 -13.07
CA VAL A 649 -8.80 -11.48 -13.09
C VAL A 649 -7.58 -11.62 -12.14
N THR A 650 -7.75 -12.33 -11.02
CA THR A 650 -6.67 -12.60 -10.05
C THR A 650 -5.56 -13.49 -10.59
N ASP A 651 -5.86 -14.28 -11.62
CA ASP A 651 -4.96 -15.29 -12.17
C ASP A 651 -4.29 -14.76 -13.46
N LEU A 652 -4.59 -13.50 -13.85
CA LEU A 652 -4.04 -12.83 -15.04
C LEU A 652 -2.51 -12.70 -15.04
N PRO A 653 -1.79 -12.53 -13.91
CA PRO A 653 -0.33 -12.52 -13.95
C PRO A 653 0.32 -13.88 -14.27
N GLN A 654 -0.45 -14.97 -14.23
CA GLN A 654 0.05 -16.34 -14.46
C GLN A 654 -0.12 -16.79 -15.93
N LEU A 655 -0.80 -16.00 -16.76
CA LEU A 655 -1.03 -16.24 -18.17
C LEU A 655 -0.24 -15.23 -19.01
#